data_AF-A0A927CAU2-F1
#
_entry.id   AF-A0A927CAU2-F1
#
_cell.length_a   1.000
_cell.length_b   1.000
_cell.length_c   1.000
_cell.angle_alpha   90.00
_cell.angle_beta   90.00
_cell.angle_gamma   90.00
#
_symmetry.space_group_name_H-M   'P 1'
#
loop_
_entity.id
_entity.type
_entity.pdbx_description
1 polymer ?
#
loop_
_entity_poly.entity_id
_entity_poly.type
_entity_poly.pdbx_seq_one_letter_code
_entity_poly.pdbx_strand_id
1 'polypeptide(L)'
;MANESMSRRQLLAALGAAGIGAVGVSVATAGLASGAPYPGNSVRHHVYGGNENPICDDPIVGVTVQDFMSEAEIDDCKLDTPLLDHSTALINFFAFIQNNKCVSADCSGNFNLSQAIVLNAPKTDRILFDATIYAKGSGGDLLTLNQCNHIVTEGKLMLTTEATLYSMKTWNRGLVIESSSAAQFNWYLRAFGFKFWNIEIGNLGNNNSISLGSVRSQYGGSTLSQRSLTVTQVNTATTSEFTYSIDLNNESYKNLGFVITGGVYYPVISHDVMNKKIVTPLINGSKTSVQIVGFHVSRTFIARTDNPTTAAPSQRSIITLNEGVELPAGFERSDYVIVDSLAYRIMGYDNSTLQLTVYPRIKDYTKTTGLVHFAYGGGIRFNGADSNLILCKKLSLTGNAIGIRNNNFYSASMDSVGAEFNTIAVGSGVALTGVTKNNNLSNAYFEGNVFNTVDSSADTGVNVISNPIAWDWSKFKRLIPLGSTENNVTTYSKTGFVIVEDGATYKKQRNAYDGAGESSPTITLGQTEHLVVRGNTNTVSLKDDLTKRTIFGYVDIFFSVIGTRSNGTTDGATLTLKSTDGYTINGVVGDLVLSGARNALMVHARLISGNNWQVSIYKASYQDVVKSIDIPSIPANGVHTAMTTVGNALMGDKVSVSFDVDLQGLIVTASVSSAGNVRYTLYNPTAATIDLTSANVRFRLE
;
A
#
# COMPACT_ATOMS: atom_id res chain seq x y z
N MET A 1 44.41 9.80 8.82
CA MET A 1 44.24 11.09 8.11
C MET A 1 43.00 11.75 8.69
N ALA A 2 43.10 13.02 9.07
CA ALA A 2 42.15 13.70 9.96
C ALA A 2 40.74 13.79 9.37
N ASN A 3 39.73 13.56 10.22
CA ASN A 3 38.33 13.86 9.98
C ASN A 3 38.14 15.38 10.04
N GLU A 4 37.90 16.01 8.89
CA GLU A 4 37.33 17.35 8.86
C GLU A 4 35.88 17.27 8.38
N SER A 5 34.96 17.61 9.29
CA SER A 5 33.54 17.80 8.99
C SER A 5 33.37 19.08 8.17
N MET A 6 33.00 18.96 6.89
CA MET A 6 32.57 20.11 6.10
C MET A 6 31.25 20.65 6.63
N SER A 7 31.18 21.97 6.82
CA SER A 7 29.95 22.66 7.24
C SER A 7 28.99 22.84 6.06
N ARG A 8 27.68 22.92 6.34
CA ARG A 8 26.58 23.05 5.36
C ARG A 8 26.74 24.23 4.38
N ARG A 9 27.52 25.28 4.72
CA ARG A 9 27.84 26.40 3.81
C ARG A 9 28.90 26.05 2.76
N GLN A 10 29.86 25.18 3.08
CA GLN A 10 30.92 24.79 2.15
C GLN A 10 30.39 23.85 1.05
N LEU A 11 29.42 23.00 1.38
CA LEU A 11 28.75 22.13 0.40
C LEU A 11 27.91 22.93 -0.62
N LEU A 12 27.21 23.99 -0.17
CA LEU A 12 26.46 24.86 -1.08
C LEU A 12 27.38 25.72 -1.98
N ALA A 13 28.56 26.11 -1.50
CA ALA A 13 29.53 26.84 -2.32
C ALA A 13 30.21 25.94 -3.38
N ALA A 14 30.47 24.66 -3.07
CA ALA A 14 31.02 23.71 -4.02
C ALA A 14 30.01 23.32 -5.12
N LEU A 15 28.71 23.20 -4.78
CA LEU A 15 27.66 22.91 -5.75
C LEU A 15 27.25 24.13 -6.60
N GLY A 16 27.45 25.35 -6.09
CA GLY A 16 27.16 26.59 -6.82
C GLY A 16 28.21 27.01 -7.85
N ALA A 17 29.42 26.44 -7.82
CA ALA A 17 30.53 26.83 -8.69
C ALA A 17 30.80 25.89 -9.87
N ALA A 18 30.15 24.73 -9.95
CA ALA A 18 30.28 23.80 -11.08
C ALA A 18 29.22 24.11 -12.16
N GLY A 19 29.30 25.32 -12.72
CA GLY A 19 28.56 25.70 -13.91
C GLY A 19 29.47 25.73 -15.12
N ILE A 20 29.03 25.04 -16.19
CA ILE A 20 29.31 25.35 -17.60
C ILE A 20 30.69 24.88 -18.14
N GLY A 21 30.66 23.77 -18.89
CA GLY A 21 31.74 23.32 -19.77
C GLY A 21 31.29 22.14 -20.65
N ALA A 22 31.14 22.39 -21.95
CA ALA A 22 30.65 21.46 -22.96
C ALA A 22 31.68 20.40 -23.40
N VAL A 23 31.24 19.52 -24.33
CA VAL A 23 31.95 18.43 -25.07
C VAL A 23 31.67 17.05 -24.45
N GLY A 24 31.11 16.03 -25.11
CA GLY A 24 30.71 15.81 -26.49
C GLY A 24 30.75 14.29 -26.78
N VAL A 25 29.62 13.74 -27.26
CA VAL A 25 29.50 12.58 -28.18
C VAL A 25 29.89 11.17 -27.68
N SER A 26 28.87 10.30 -27.55
CA SER A 26 28.64 9.03 -28.28
C SER A 26 28.11 7.89 -27.41
N VAL A 27 26.80 7.65 -27.43
CA VAL A 27 26.26 6.27 -27.44
C VAL A 27 24.99 6.26 -28.27
N ALA A 28 24.90 5.25 -29.14
CA ALA A 28 23.91 5.06 -30.17
C ALA A 28 22.49 4.73 -29.65
N THR A 29 21.57 5.16 -30.49
CA THR A 29 20.11 5.08 -30.54
C THR A 29 19.47 3.72 -30.19
N ALA A 30 18.44 3.75 -29.33
CA ALA A 30 17.14 3.10 -29.56
C ALA A 30 16.03 3.63 -28.62
N GLY A 31 15.27 4.62 -29.09
CA GLY A 31 13.79 4.65 -28.93
C GLY A 31 13.15 5.28 -27.68
N LEU A 32 13.30 6.58 -27.45
CA LEU A 32 12.27 7.39 -26.79
C LEU A 32 11.92 8.57 -27.70
N ALA A 33 10.75 8.51 -28.32
CA ALA A 33 10.23 9.60 -29.15
C ALA A 33 9.72 10.74 -28.23
N SER A 34 10.54 11.77 -28.06
CA SER A 34 10.09 13.10 -27.66
C SER A 34 9.82 13.92 -28.92
N GLY A 35 8.64 14.53 -29.00
CA GLY A 35 8.31 15.53 -30.01
C GLY A 35 7.17 16.40 -29.51
N ALA A 36 7.50 17.35 -28.62
CA ALA A 36 6.59 18.43 -28.24
C ALA A 36 6.30 19.34 -29.45
N PRO A 37 5.24 20.17 -29.39
CA PRO A 37 5.54 21.50 -28.88
C PRO A 37 4.53 21.99 -27.85
N TYR A 38 5.05 22.69 -26.85
CA TYR A 38 4.33 23.75 -26.14
C TYR A 38 3.60 24.66 -27.14
N PRO A 39 2.33 24.99 -26.91
CA PRO A 39 1.79 26.28 -27.32
C PRO A 39 1.52 27.11 -26.08
N GLY A 40 2.07 28.33 -26.06
CA GLY A 40 1.77 29.33 -25.06
C GLY A 40 0.29 29.72 -25.02
N ASN A 41 -0.04 30.54 -24.02
CA ASN A 41 -1.20 31.41 -23.91
C ASN A 41 -2.25 31.24 -25.01
N SER A 42 -3.17 30.30 -24.84
CA SER A 42 -4.48 30.40 -25.45
C SER A 42 -5.52 29.97 -24.43
N VAL A 43 -6.28 30.95 -23.95
CA VAL A 43 -7.54 30.75 -23.25
C VAL A 43 -8.45 30.01 -24.23
N ARG A 44 -8.64 28.70 -24.05
CA ARG A 44 -9.67 27.96 -24.78
C ARG A 44 -10.98 28.07 -23.98
N HIS A 45 -11.85 28.98 -24.38
CA HIS A 45 -13.26 28.88 -24.06
C HIS A 45 -13.80 27.61 -24.73
N HIS A 46 -14.11 26.59 -23.93
CA HIS A 46 -14.98 25.50 -24.38
C HIS A 46 -16.42 26.00 -24.35
N VAL A 47 -16.94 26.42 -25.51
CA VAL A 47 -18.38 26.56 -25.72
C VAL A 47 -18.93 25.15 -25.95
N TYR A 48 -19.59 24.59 -24.95
CA TYR A 48 -20.42 23.40 -25.14
C TYR A 48 -21.81 23.87 -25.59
N GLY A 49 -22.24 23.36 -26.75
CA GLY A 49 -23.57 23.63 -27.29
C GLY A 49 -24.66 23.02 -26.41
N GLY A 50 -25.52 23.88 -25.89
CA GLY A 50 -26.82 23.57 -25.31
C GLY A 50 -27.71 24.78 -25.53
N ASN A 51 -28.86 24.58 -26.17
CA ASN A 51 -29.87 25.60 -26.40
C ASN A 51 -30.47 26.05 -25.06
N GLU A 52 -29.93 27.11 -24.46
CA GLU A 52 -30.64 27.95 -23.49
C GLU A 52 -30.16 29.40 -23.69
N ASN A 53 -31.11 30.33 -23.80
CA ASN A 53 -30.85 31.78 -23.83
C ASN A 53 -29.91 32.17 -22.68
N PRO A 54 -28.70 32.69 -22.93
CA PRO A 54 -27.95 33.31 -21.86
C PRO A 54 -28.57 34.69 -21.64
N ILE A 55 -29.27 34.86 -20.52
CA ILE A 55 -29.17 36.15 -19.84
C ILE A 55 -27.67 36.32 -19.61
N CYS A 56 -27.04 37.23 -20.36
CA CYS A 56 -25.70 37.69 -20.04
C CYS A 56 -25.78 38.37 -18.68
N ASP A 57 -25.61 37.61 -17.61
CA ASP A 57 -25.22 38.17 -16.32
C ASP A 57 -23.87 38.83 -16.57
N ASP A 58 -23.88 40.15 -16.75
CA ASP A 58 -22.65 40.93 -16.90
C ASP A 58 -21.75 40.61 -15.71
N PRO A 59 -20.50 40.15 -15.94
CA PRO A 59 -19.66 39.68 -14.85
C PRO A 59 -19.29 40.85 -13.94
N ILE A 60 -19.46 40.67 -12.62
CA ILE A 60 -19.06 41.66 -11.63
C ILE A 60 -17.53 41.66 -11.53
N VAL A 61 -16.92 42.84 -11.74
CA VAL A 61 -15.47 43.00 -11.91
C VAL A 61 -14.67 42.59 -10.65
N GLY A 62 -15.19 42.83 -9.45
CA GLY A 62 -14.59 42.41 -8.18
C GLY A 62 -15.50 42.64 -6.99
N VAL A 63 -15.37 41.81 -5.95
CA VAL A 63 -16.08 41.95 -4.66
C VAL A 63 -15.17 41.51 -3.53
N THR A 64 -15.25 42.16 -2.36
CA THR A 64 -14.46 41.79 -1.18
C THR A 64 -15.34 41.46 0.02
N VAL A 65 -14.85 40.61 0.93
CA VAL A 65 -15.58 40.26 2.16
C VAL A 65 -15.88 41.48 3.04
N GLN A 66 -15.04 42.52 2.99
CA GLN A 66 -15.28 43.78 3.72
C GLN A 66 -16.53 44.52 3.23
N ASP A 67 -17.01 44.28 2.00
CA ASP A 67 -18.28 44.86 1.51
C ASP A 67 -19.49 44.34 2.30
N PHE A 68 -19.31 43.27 3.08
CA PHE A 68 -20.34 42.62 3.90
C PHE A 68 -20.09 42.79 5.41
N MET A 69 -19.16 43.67 5.79
CA MET A 69 -18.77 43.93 7.17
C MET A 69 -19.17 45.35 7.61
N SER A 70 -19.44 45.51 8.90
CA SER A 70 -19.48 46.82 9.55
C SER A 70 -18.07 47.41 9.71
N GLU A 71 -17.97 48.72 9.93
CA GLU A 71 -16.68 49.40 10.15
C GLU A 71 -15.89 48.79 11.33
N ALA A 72 -16.59 48.40 12.40
CA ALA A 72 -15.97 47.74 13.55
C ALA A 72 -15.41 46.34 13.21
N GLU A 73 -16.11 45.55 12.39
CA GLU A 73 -15.62 44.25 11.91
C GLU A 73 -14.44 44.40 10.94
N ILE A 74 -14.45 45.43 10.09
CA ILE A 74 -13.33 45.73 9.18
C ILE A 74 -12.05 46.05 9.97
N ASP A 75 -12.17 46.77 11.08
CA ASP A 75 -11.02 47.07 11.93
C ASP A 75 -10.59 45.87 12.78
N ASP A 76 -11.53 45.08 13.29
CA ASP A 76 -11.23 43.87 14.06
C ASP A 76 -10.54 42.80 13.19
N CYS A 77 -10.93 42.66 11.91
CA CYS A 77 -10.36 41.65 11.03
C CYS A 77 -8.90 41.95 10.61
N LYS A 78 -8.37 43.14 10.93
CA LYS A 78 -6.96 43.50 10.72
C LYS A 78 -6.08 43.09 11.91
N LEU A 79 -6.67 42.75 13.06
CA LEU A 79 -5.94 42.32 14.25
C LEU A 79 -5.37 40.91 14.04
N ASP A 80 -4.19 40.63 14.61
CA ASP A 80 -3.59 39.29 14.57
C ASP A 80 -4.50 38.23 15.20
N THR A 81 -5.23 38.62 16.25
CA THR A 81 -6.24 37.82 16.92
C THR A 81 -7.52 38.65 17.03
N PRO A 82 -8.48 38.49 16.10
CA PRO A 82 -9.75 39.20 16.13
C PRO A 82 -10.51 38.87 17.42
N LEU A 83 -11.46 39.73 17.80
CA LEU A 83 -12.31 39.57 18.98
C LEU A 83 -13.79 39.39 18.61
N LEU A 84 -14.22 40.00 17.51
CA LEU A 84 -15.59 39.94 17.02
C LEU A 84 -15.83 38.66 16.22
N ASP A 85 -17.07 38.18 16.23
CA ASP A 85 -17.51 37.06 15.40
C ASP A 85 -17.86 37.54 13.99
N HIS A 86 -17.19 37.00 12.98
CA HIS A 86 -17.33 37.39 11.58
C HIS A 86 -18.15 36.40 10.76
N SER A 87 -18.77 35.40 11.41
CA SER A 87 -19.55 34.36 10.73
C SER A 87 -20.61 34.91 9.80
N THR A 88 -21.40 35.91 10.23
CA THR A 88 -22.46 36.49 9.38
C THR A 88 -21.89 37.18 8.13
N ALA A 89 -20.80 37.93 8.26
CA ALA A 89 -20.18 38.61 7.12
C ALA A 89 -19.67 37.62 6.06
N LEU A 90 -18.96 36.56 6.48
CA LEU A 90 -18.47 35.54 5.53
C LEU A 90 -19.62 34.74 4.90
N ILE A 91 -20.67 34.42 5.66
CA ILE A 91 -21.86 33.75 5.11
C ILE A 91 -22.52 34.61 4.03
N ASN A 92 -22.68 35.92 4.27
CA ASN A 92 -23.26 36.84 3.30
C ASN A 92 -22.39 37.00 2.06
N PHE A 93 -21.06 37.12 2.24
CA PHE A 93 -20.11 37.18 1.13
C PHE A 93 -20.16 35.91 0.28
N PHE A 94 -20.16 34.72 0.89
CA PHE A 94 -20.25 33.47 0.15
C PHE A 94 -21.60 33.27 -0.54
N ALA A 95 -22.70 33.68 0.10
CA ALA A 95 -24.02 33.69 -0.53
C ALA A 95 -24.06 34.64 -1.74
N PHE A 96 -23.35 35.77 -1.69
CA PHE A 96 -23.25 36.68 -2.82
C PHE A 96 -22.53 36.05 -4.02
N ILE A 97 -21.33 35.48 -3.82
CA ILE A 97 -20.55 34.88 -4.92
C ILE A 97 -21.11 33.54 -5.41
N GLN A 98 -22.01 32.91 -4.65
CA GLN A 98 -22.80 31.77 -5.10
C GLN A 98 -23.80 32.19 -6.20
N ASN A 99 -24.47 33.32 -5.97
CA ASN A 99 -25.59 33.76 -6.81
C ASN A 99 -25.13 34.59 -8.01
N ASN A 100 -23.97 35.25 -7.89
CA ASN A 100 -23.42 36.16 -8.89
C ASN A 100 -22.18 35.58 -9.58
N LYS A 101 -21.98 35.92 -10.86
CA LYS A 101 -20.73 35.63 -11.57
C LYS A 101 -19.70 36.72 -11.28
N CYS A 102 -18.80 36.45 -10.35
CA CYS A 102 -17.69 37.34 -10.01
C CYS A 102 -16.43 36.96 -10.83
N VAL A 103 -15.79 37.95 -11.45
CA VAL A 103 -14.48 37.77 -12.10
C VAL A 103 -13.40 37.45 -11.06
N SER A 104 -13.48 38.12 -9.91
CA SER A 104 -12.60 37.91 -8.76
C SER A 104 -13.38 38.18 -7.48
N ALA A 105 -13.20 37.31 -6.48
CA ALA A 105 -13.69 37.52 -5.13
C ALA A 105 -12.51 37.51 -4.15
N ASP A 106 -12.45 38.48 -3.24
CA ASP A 106 -11.36 38.62 -2.26
C ASP A 106 -11.85 38.32 -0.84
N CYS A 107 -11.25 37.30 -0.23
CA CYS A 107 -11.45 36.90 1.16
C CYS A 107 -10.12 37.04 1.90
N SER A 108 -9.81 38.27 2.30
CA SER A 108 -8.57 38.61 3.01
C SER A 108 -8.85 39.19 4.39
N GLY A 109 -8.12 38.72 5.41
CA GLY A 109 -8.26 39.17 6.80
C GLY A 109 -8.16 38.05 7.84
N ASN A 110 -8.21 38.42 9.11
CA ASN A 110 -8.28 37.48 10.22
C ASN A 110 -9.72 37.45 10.75
N PHE A 111 -10.33 36.27 10.79
CA PHE A 111 -11.74 36.10 11.13
C PHE A 111 -11.89 35.15 12.31
N ASN A 112 -12.63 35.53 13.36
CA ASN A 112 -13.19 34.54 14.27
C ASN A 112 -14.52 34.06 13.73
N LEU A 113 -14.75 32.76 13.78
CA LEU A 113 -16.02 32.15 13.43
C LEU A 113 -16.57 31.37 14.61
N SER A 114 -17.82 31.65 14.96
CA SER A 114 -18.61 30.82 15.87
C SER A 114 -19.46 29.77 15.14
N GLN A 115 -19.67 29.94 13.83
CA GLN A 115 -20.54 29.10 13.00
C GLN A 115 -19.79 28.46 11.82
N ALA A 116 -20.29 27.30 11.40
CA ALA A 116 -19.83 26.60 10.20
C ALA A 116 -20.16 27.41 8.95
N ILE A 117 -19.28 27.37 7.96
CA ILE A 117 -19.44 28.11 6.72
C ILE A 117 -19.37 27.17 5.52
N VAL A 118 -20.30 27.36 4.57
CA VAL A 118 -20.32 26.63 3.31
C VAL A 118 -20.10 27.61 2.17
N LEU A 119 -19.06 27.37 1.38
CA LEU A 119 -18.83 28.04 0.12
C LEU A 119 -19.36 27.16 -1.00
N ASN A 120 -20.36 27.67 -1.70
CA ASN A 120 -20.81 27.15 -2.98
C ASN A 120 -20.60 28.24 -4.04
N ALA A 121 -19.73 28.00 -5.01
CA ALA A 121 -19.33 29.02 -5.98
C ALA A 121 -19.30 28.42 -7.40
N PRO A 122 -20.45 28.03 -7.96
CA PRO A 122 -20.49 27.33 -9.24
C PRO A 122 -20.29 28.27 -10.44
N LYS A 123 -20.42 29.59 -10.22
CA LYS A 123 -20.32 30.64 -11.25
C LYS A 123 -19.06 31.49 -11.16
N THR A 124 -18.32 31.41 -10.05
CA THR A 124 -17.17 32.29 -9.79
C THR A 124 -15.87 31.61 -10.23
N ASP A 125 -15.10 32.30 -11.05
CA ASP A 125 -13.91 31.72 -11.67
C ASP A 125 -12.70 31.70 -10.71
N ARG A 126 -12.56 32.74 -9.87
CA ARG A 126 -11.38 32.94 -9.02
C ARG A 126 -11.73 33.50 -7.65
N ILE A 127 -11.10 32.95 -6.60
CA ILE A 127 -11.15 33.48 -5.23
C ILE A 127 -9.72 33.68 -4.70
N LEU A 128 -9.40 34.89 -4.27
CA LEU A 128 -8.21 35.15 -3.46
C LEU A 128 -8.55 34.87 -1.99
N PHE A 129 -7.79 33.97 -1.37
CA PHE A 129 -7.80 33.81 0.08
C PHE A 129 -6.48 34.33 0.61
N ASP A 130 -6.49 35.38 1.43
CA ASP A 130 -5.37 35.71 2.33
C ASP A 130 -5.92 35.83 3.74
N ALA A 131 -6.38 34.69 4.24
CA ALA A 131 -7.24 34.60 5.41
C ALA A 131 -6.65 33.73 6.52
N THR A 132 -6.81 34.19 7.75
CA THR A 132 -6.74 33.33 8.94
C THR A 132 -8.13 33.22 9.54
N ILE A 133 -8.57 31.99 9.78
CA ILE A 133 -9.86 31.69 10.37
C ILE A 133 -9.62 31.00 11.72
N TYR A 134 -10.05 31.66 12.78
CA TYR A 134 -10.05 31.17 14.16
C TYR A 134 -11.41 30.57 14.50
N ALA A 135 -11.43 29.29 14.82
CA ALA A 135 -12.63 28.57 15.18
C ALA A 135 -12.89 28.70 16.70
N LYS A 136 -13.67 29.71 17.11
CA LYS A 136 -13.91 30.02 18.53
C LYS A 136 -15.18 29.37 19.11
N GLY A 137 -16.06 28.82 18.27
CA GLY A 137 -17.26 28.09 18.67
C GLY A 137 -17.06 26.59 18.89
N SER A 138 -18.13 25.83 18.65
CA SER A 138 -18.11 24.37 18.51
C SER A 138 -18.98 23.97 17.33
N GLY A 139 -18.59 22.96 16.57
CA GLY A 139 -19.36 22.57 15.39
C GLY A 139 -18.84 21.33 14.67
N GLY A 140 -19.53 20.99 13.59
CA GLY A 140 -19.09 19.96 12.66
C GLY A 140 -17.90 20.44 11.84
N ASP A 141 -18.19 20.96 10.66
CA ASP A 141 -17.18 21.36 9.69
C ASP A 141 -17.05 22.88 9.71
N LEU A 142 -15.84 23.40 9.92
CA LEU A 142 -15.64 24.84 9.98
C LEU A 142 -15.86 25.48 8.61
N LEU A 143 -15.22 24.93 7.57
CA LEU A 143 -15.35 25.39 6.19
C LEU A 143 -15.60 24.22 5.25
N THR A 144 -16.70 24.28 4.50
CA THR A 144 -17.02 23.31 3.44
C THR A 144 -16.99 24.00 2.07
N LEU A 145 -16.21 23.47 1.15
CA LEU A 145 -16.21 23.83 -0.26
C LEU A 145 -17.06 22.79 -1.01
N ASN A 146 -18.23 23.21 -1.46
CA ASN A 146 -19.21 22.33 -2.09
C ASN A 146 -19.56 22.84 -3.50
N GLN A 147 -19.57 21.93 -4.49
CA GLN A 147 -19.88 22.27 -5.89
C GLN A 147 -18.99 23.38 -6.47
N CYS A 148 -17.76 23.51 -5.98
CA CYS A 148 -16.78 24.48 -6.45
C CYS A 148 -16.09 23.98 -7.73
N ASN A 149 -16.85 23.84 -8.82
CA ASN A 149 -16.35 23.30 -10.08
C ASN A 149 -15.50 24.34 -10.83
N HIS A 150 -14.36 23.92 -11.37
CA HIS A 150 -13.43 24.75 -12.15
C HIS A 150 -12.85 25.99 -11.43
N ILE A 151 -13.12 26.15 -10.13
CA ILE A 151 -12.64 27.31 -9.38
C ILE A 151 -11.13 27.31 -9.26
N VAL A 152 -10.54 28.51 -9.30
CA VAL A 152 -9.13 28.72 -8.95
C VAL A 152 -9.04 29.53 -7.66
N THR A 153 -8.40 28.97 -6.63
CA THR A 153 -8.07 29.71 -5.42
C THR A 153 -6.58 30.01 -5.31
N GLU A 154 -6.25 31.18 -4.78
CA GLU A 154 -4.87 31.65 -4.61
C GLU A 154 -4.65 32.24 -3.21
N GLY A 155 -3.38 32.46 -2.85
CA GLY A 155 -2.99 33.10 -1.59
C GLY A 155 -2.72 32.13 -0.43
N LYS A 156 -3.17 32.45 0.76
CA LYS A 156 -2.98 31.70 2.01
C LYS A 156 -4.33 31.54 2.74
N LEU A 157 -4.64 30.30 3.14
CA LEU A 157 -5.72 30.04 4.09
C LEU A 157 -5.15 29.33 5.32
N MET A 158 -5.35 29.91 6.50
CA MET A 158 -5.11 29.26 7.77
C MET A 158 -6.44 28.99 8.48
N LEU A 159 -6.68 27.73 8.87
CA LEU A 159 -7.80 27.32 9.71
C LEU A 159 -7.22 26.83 11.05
N THR A 160 -7.64 27.41 12.17
CA THR A 160 -7.09 27.04 13.48
C THR A 160 -8.13 27.07 14.58
N THR A 161 -8.14 26.04 15.42
CA THR A 161 -8.80 26.05 16.73
C THR A 161 -7.85 26.50 17.84
N GLU A 162 -6.55 26.63 17.54
CA GLU A 162 -5.44 26.79 18.49
C GLU A 162 -5.27 25.62 19.48
N ALA A 163 -6.11 24.59 19.38
CA ALA A 163 -6.09 23.43 20.26
C ALA A 163 -4.97 22.45 19.87
N THR A 164 -4.01 22.26 20.77
CA THR A 164 -2.97 21.23 20.64
C THR A 164 -3.38 19.90 21.27
N LEU A 165 -4.24 19.95 22.29
CA LEU A 165 -4.76 18.78 23.02
C LEU A 165 -6.13 18.40 22.52
N TYR A 166 -6.41 17.10 22.38
CA TYR A 166 -7.71 16.61 21.89
C TYR A 166 -8.90 17.10 22.72
N SER A 167 -8.77 17.17 24.05
CA SER A 167 -9.83 17.65 24.94
C SER A 167 -10.17 19.13 24.76
N MET A 168 -9.30 19.91 24.12
CA MET A 168 -9.54 21.32 23.80
C MET A 168 -10.22 21.51 22.44
N LYS A 169 -10.41 20.42 21.66
CA LYS A 169 -10.91 20.50 20.29
C LYS A 169 -12.43 20.46 20.28
N THR A 170 -13.03 21.58 19.91
CA THR A 170 -14.48 21.77 19.88
C THR A 170 -15.08 21.66 18.48
N TRP A 171 -14.24 21.61 17.44
CA TRP A 171 -14.64 21.48 16.04
C TRP A 171 -14.22 20.13 15.46
N ASN A 172 -15.13 19.49 14.74
CA ASN A 172 -14.91 18.16 14.19
C ASN A 172 -13.92 18.17 13.03
N ARG A 173 -14.13 19.03 12.03
CA ARG A 173 -13.29 19.13 10.84
C ARG A 173 -12.97 20.57 10.46
N GLY A 174 -11.79 20.78 9.87
CA GLY A 174 -11.34 22.09 9.43
C GLY A 174 -11.88 22.44 8.05
N LEU A 175 -11.30 21.85 7.03
CA LEU A 175 -11.71 22.00 5.64
C LEU A 175 -12.34 20.72 5.11
N VAL A 176 -13.53 20.81 4.52
CA VAL A 176 -14.14 19.72 3.75
C VAL A 176 -14.29 20.16 2.30
N ILE A 177 -13.82 19.35 1.35
CA ILE A 177 -14.04 19.57 -0.08
C ILE A 177 -14.89 18.43 -0.61
N GLU A 178 -16.07 18.77 -1.12
CA GLU A 178 -17.05 17.81 -1.60
C GLU A 178 -17.72 18.26 -2.90
N SER A 179 -18.22 17.28 -3.65
CA SER A 179 -18.91 17.45 -4.94
C SER A 179 -18.25 18.45 -5.90
N SER A 180 -16.91 18.56 -5.88
CA SER A 180 -16.15 19.58 -6.61
C SER A 180 -15.26 18.92 -7.67
N SER A 181 -15.23 19.48 -8.87
CA SER A 181 -14.48 18.92 -10.00
C SER A 181 -13.61 19.96 -10.69
N ALA A 182 -12.43 19.53 -11.16
CA ALA A 182 -11.45 20.38 -11.85
C ALA A 182 -11.06 21.66 -11.08
N ALA A 183 -11.18 21.65 -9.75
CA ALA A 183 -10.84 22.77 -8.89
C ALA A 183 -9.31 22.83 -8.66
N GLN A 184 -8.77 24.05 -8.65
CA GLN A 184 -7.36 24.31 -8.39
C GLN A 184 -7.21 25.19 -7.15
N PHE A 185 -6.81 24.57 -6.05
CA PHE A 185 -6.54 25.28 -4.80
C PHE A 185 -5.04 25.57 -4.69
N ASN A 186 -4.57 26.60 -5.39
CA ASN A 186 -3.14 26.94 -5.50
C ASN A 186 -2.57 27.68 -4.28
N TRP A 187 -3.38 27.86 -3.25
CA TRP A 187 -3.00 28.49 -1.99
C TRP A 187 -1.97 27.69 -1.15
N TYR A 188 -1.40 28.38 -0.15
CA TYR A 188 -0.83 27.76 1.03
C TYR A 188 -1.94 27.52 2.06
N LEU A 189 -2.32 26.27 2.26
CA LEU A 189 -3.31 25.87 3.25
C LEU A 189 -2.62 25.41 4.54
N ARG A 190 -3.01 25.97 5.67
CA ARG A 190 -2.65 25.45 7.00
C ARG A 190 -3.90 25.12 7.77
N ALA A 191 -4.01 23.88 8.27
CA ALA A 191 -5.10 23.47 9.15
C ALA A 191 -4.54 22.93 10.48
N PHE A 192 -5.12 23.36 11.61
CA PHE A 192 -4.56 23.14 12.93
C PHE A 192 -5.64 22.78 13.95
N GLY A 193 -5.44 21.66 14.65
CA GLY A 193 -6.12 21.38 15.91
C GLY A 193 -7.57 20.91 15.83
N PHE A 194 -8.01 20.30 14.73
CA PHE A 194 -9.38 19.78 14.61
C PHE A 194 -9.52 18.39 15.22
N LYS A 195 -10.71 18.10 15.76
CA LYS A 195 -10.99 16.90 16.59
C LYS A 195 -10.84 15.61 15.81
N PHE A 196 -11.31 15.59 14.56
CA PHE A 196 -11.19 14.44 13.68
C PHE A 196 -10.24 14.75 12.52
N TRP A 197 -10.68 15.37 11.44
CA TRP A 197 -9.82 15.66 10.28
C TRP A 197 -9.58 17.14 10.13
N ASN A 198 -8.31 17.54 10.06
CA ASN A 198 -7.99 18.91 9.68
C ASN A 198 -8.48 19.21 8.26
N ILE A 199 -8.33 18.25 7.33
CA ILE A 199 -8.78 18.35 5.94
C ILE A 199 -9.41 17.02 5.50
N GLU A 200 -10.57 17.08 4.87
CA GLU A 200 -11.24 15.93 4.24
C GLU A 200 -11.62 16.28 2.80
N ILE A 201 -11.33 15.38 1.87
CA ILE A 201 -11.70 15.51 0.46
C ILE A 201 -12.52 14.28 0.09
N GLY A 202 -13.73 14.48 -0.43
CA GLY A 202 -14.48 13.41 -1.08
C GLY A 202 -15.60 12.76 -0.27
N ASN A 203 -16.23 13.49 0.64
CA ASN A 203 -17.52 13.06 1.18
C ASN A 203 -18.61 13.23 0.11
N LEU A 204 -19.46 12.21 -0.08
CA LEU A 204 -20.76 12.27 -0.79
C LEU A 204 -20.80 12.75 -2.28
N GLY A 205 -19.69 12.79 -3.04
CA GLY A 205 -19.74 13.22 -4.45
C GLY A 205 -18.54 12.87 -5.34
N ASN A 206 -18.70 13.08 -6.65
CA ASN A 206 -17.65 12.88 -7.67
C ASN A 206 -16.61 14.00 -7.59
N ASN A 207 -15.49 13.74 -6.91
CA ASN A 207 -14.41 14.70 -6.77
C ASN A 207 -13.28 14.38 -7.75
N ASN A 208 -13.36 14.96 -8.94
CA ASN A 208 -12.47 14.60 -10.04
C ASN A 208 -11.47 15.72 -10.31
N SER A 209 -10.19 15.38 -10.48
CA SER A 209 -9.14 16.33 -10.92
C SER A 209 -8.94 17.54 -10.00
N ILE A 210 -8.86 17.31 -8.68
CA ILE A 210 -8.55 18.36 -7.70
C ILE A 210 -7.03 18.56 -7.63
N SER A 211 -6.58 19.82 -7.68
CA SER A 211 -5.19 20.20 -7.43
C SER A 211 -5.08 21.00 -6.14
N LEU A 212 -4.14 20.64 -5.29
CA LEU A 212 -3.77 21.35 -4.07
C LEU A 212 -2.34 21.87 -4.19
N GLY A 213 -2.14 23.12 -3.77
CA GLY A 213 -0.82 23.74 -3.61
C GLY A 213 -0.04 23.13 -2.45
N SER A 214 0.41 23.98 -1.53
CA SER A 214 1.10 23.52 -0.32
C SER A 214 0.14 23.40 0.84
N VAL A 215 0.10 22.24 1.48
CA VAL A 215 -0.75 21.98 2.64
C VAL A 215 0.13 21.66 3.85
N ARG A 216 -0.18 22.32 4.97
CA ARG A 216 0.39 22.03 6.27
C ARG A 216 -0.73 21.63 7.24
N SER A 217 -0.61 20.44 7.82
CA SER A 217 -1.61 19.94 8.76
C SER A 217 -0.94 19.55 10.07
N GLN A 218 -1.44 20.12 11.17
CA GLN A 218 -0.84 19.92 12.49
C GLN A 218 -1.89 19.55 13.52
N TYR A 219 -1.54 18.57 14.36
CA TYR A 219 -2.35 18.17 15.50
C TYR A 219 -3.79 17.77 15.15
N GLY A 220 -4.08 17.35 13.91
CA GLY A 220 -5.40 16.89 13.48
C GLY A 220 -5.67 15.45 13.91
N GLY A 221 -6.84 15.20 14.50
CA GLY A 221 -7.18 13.90 15.12
C GLY A 221 -6.25 13.49 16.27
N SER A 222 -5.22 14.30 16.52
CA SER A 222 -4.03 13.85 17.22
C SER A 222 -4.32 13.51 18.65
N THR A 223 -3.75 12.37 19.00
CA THR A 223 -3.70 11.77 20.31
C THR A 223 -2.25 11.65 20.79
N LEU A 224 -1.28 12.01 19.95
CA LEU A 224 0.10 11.57 20.03
C LEU A 224 1.04 12.75 20.20
N SER A 225 1.68 12.80 21.37
CA SER A 225 2.89 13.59 21.54
C SER A 225 4.04 12.63 21.70
N GLN A 226 4.96 12.73 20.75
CA GLN A 226 6.21 12.01 20.77
C GLN A 226 7.27 12.93 21.32
N ARG A 227 7.85 12.54 22.45
CA ARG A 227 9.00 13.25 23.03
C ARG A 227 10.16 12.29 23.19
N SER A 228 11.31 12.73 22.68
CA SER A 228 12.59 12.15 23.05
C SER A 228 12.90 12.59 24.48
N LEU A 229 13.12 11.62 25.36
CA LEU A 229 13.44 11.91 26.74
C LEU A 229 14.75 11.25 27.14
N THR A 230 15.60 12.03 27.81
CA THR A 230 16.79 11.53 28.48
C THR A 230 16.35 10.84 29.77
N VAL A 231 16.38 9.52 29.76
CA VAL A 231 15.91 8.68 30.88
C VAL A 231 17.08 8.03 31.59
N THR A 232 16.92 7.78 32.89
CA THR A 232 17.74 6.77 33.59
C THR A 232 17.00 5.45 33.53
N GLN A 233 17.60 4.46 32.88
CA GLN A 233 17.05 3.10 32.81
C GLN A 233 17.58 2.25 33.96
N VAL A 234 16.68 1.60 34.70
CA VAL A 234 17.01 0.58 35.70
C VAL A 234 16.35 -0.72 35.27
N ASN A 235 17.14 -1.78 35.10
CA ASN A 235 16.62 -3.08 34.70
C ASN A 235 16.47 -4.00 35.91
N THR A 236 15.37 -4.75 35.95
CA THR A 236 15.20 -5.92 36.81
C THR A 236 15.42 -7.20 35.99
N ALA A 237 15.15 -8.38 36.57
CA ALA A 237 15.21 -9.64 35.83
C ALA A 237 14.16 -9.75 34.71
N THR A 238 13.05 -9.01 34.78
CA THR A 238 11.90 -9.17 33.87
C THR A 238 11.36 -7.86 33.27
N THR A 239 11.75 -6.70 33.81
CA THR A 239 11.24 -5.40 33.37
C THR A 239 12.34 -4.36 33.26
N SER A 240 12.06 -3.30 32.50
CA SER A 240 12.85 -2.07 32.47
C SER A 240 12.03 -0.92 33.02
N GLU A 241 12.69 -0.08 33.82
CA GLU A 241 12.12 1.08 34.46
C GLU A 241 12.82 2.34 33.97
N PHE A 242 12.03 3.36 33.64
CA PHE A 242 12.50 4.64 33.19
C PHE A 242 12.00 5.74 34.12
N THR A 243 12.93 6.52 34.66
CA THR A 243 12.60 7.76 35.39
C THR A 243 12.84 8.95 34.47
N TYR A 244 11.91 9.92 34.50
CA TYR A 244 11.95 11.11 33.67
C TYR A 244 11.89 12.41 34.47
N SER A 245 12.53 13.47 33.99
CA SER A 245 12.64 14.75 34.72
C SER A 245 11.50 15.74 34.40
N ILE A 246 10.93 15.69 33.21
CA ILE A 246 9.86 16.62 32.79
C ILE A 246 8.52 16.26 33.46
N ASP A 247 7.64 17.25 33.64
CA ASP A 247 6.29 17.00 34.15
C ASP A 247 5.35 16.61 33.01
N LEU A 248 4.98 15.33 32.95
CA LEU A 248 4.02 14.80 31.97
C LEU A 248 2.55 15.01 32.44
N ASN A 249 2.30 15.55 33.64
CA ASN A 249 0.93 15.78 34.13
C ASN A 249 0.22 16.96 33.42
N ASN A 250 0.96 18.03 33.08
CA ASN A 250 0.37 19.24 32.47
C ASN A 250 -0.03 19.07 30.99
N GLU A 251 0.38 17.98 30.34
CA GLU A 251 0.28 17.83 28.88
C GLU A 251 -0.67 16.71 28.44
N SER A 252 -1.55 16.22 29.31
CA SER A 252 -2.56 15.18 29.00
C SER A 252 -1.99 13.80 28.59
N TYR A 253 -0.80 13.42 29.06
CA TYR A 253 -0.20 12.09 28.81
C TYR A 253 -0.76 10.98 29.72
N LYS A 254 -2.06 10.97 30.02
CA LYS A 254 -2.64 9.99 30.95
C LYS A 254 -2.55 8.54 30.45
N ASN A 255 -2.43 8.33 29.13
CA ASN A 255 -2.29 6.99 28.57
C ASN A 255 -1.02 6.91 27.70
N LEU A 256 0.09 6.50 28.32
CA LEU A 256 1.30 6.13 27.58
C LEU A 256 1.11 4.74 26.97
N GLY A 257 1.38 4.60 25.68
CA GLY A 257 1.26 3.31 24.99
C GLY A 257 2.59 2.57 24.92
N PHE A 258 3.65 3.25 24.43
CA PHE A 258 4.91 2.59 24.11
C PHE A 258 6.14 3.44 24.44
N VAL A 259 7.23 2.75 24.75
CA VAL A 259 8.59 3.27 24.71
C VAL A 259 9.28 2.72 23.46
N ILE A 260 9.93 3.59 22.70
CA ILE A 260 10.68 3.22 21.49
C ILE A 260 12.17 3.43 21.75
N THR A 261 12.96 2.37 21.51
CA THR A 261 14.42 2.45 21.57
C THR A 261 15.07 1.52 20.55
N GLY A 262 16.04 2.05 19.79
CA GLY A 262 16.71 1.30 18.71
C GLY A 262 15.76 0.74 17.65
N GLY A 263 14.64 1.43 17.38
CA GLY A 263 13.60 0.97 16.45
C GLY A 263 12.67 -0.13 17.00
N VAL A 264 12.84 -0.56 18.25
CA VAL A 264 12.00 -1.58 18.90
C VAL A 264 10.99 -0.91 19.83
N TYR A 265 9.77 -1.43 19.82
CA TYR A 265 8.63 -0.94 20.60
C TYR A 265 8.44 -1.81 21.82
N TYR A 266 8.31 -1.17 22.99
CA TYR A 266 8.05 -1.83 24.26
C TYR A 266 6.74 -1.28 24.84
N PRO A 267 5.72 -2.12 25.09
CA PRO A 267 4.48 -1.67 25.70
C PRO A 267 4.74 -1.14 27.11
N VAL A 268 4.04 -0.06 27.45
CA VAL A 268 4.02 0.45 28.81
C VAL A 268 3.14 -0.47 29.66
N ILE A 269 3.75 -1.11 30.66
CA ILE A 269 3.06 -1.94 31.65
C ILE A 269 2.36 -1.06 32.67
N SER A 270 3.04 -0.01 33.13
CA SER A 270 2.49 0.95 34.08
C SER A 270 3.15 2.33 33.94
N HIS A 271 2.37 3.38 34.17
CA HIS A 271 2.82 4.76 34.23
C HIS A 271 2.43 5.37 35.58
N ASP A 272 3.43 5.62 36.41
CA ASP A 272 3.27 6.32 37.68
C ASP A 272 3.63 7.79 37.47
N VAL A 273 2.59 8.59 37.28
CA VAL A 273 2.77 10.01 36.93
C VAL A 273 3.24 10.85 38.11
N MET A 274 2.92 10.42 39.34
CA MET A 274 3.36 11.12 40.56
C MET A 274 4.86 10.97 40.75
N ASN A 275 5.38 9.75 40.56
CA ASN A 275 6.80 9.44 40.72
C ASN A 275 7.61 9.56 39.42
N LYS A 276 6.99 10.06 38.34
CA LYS A 276 7.61 10.25 37.02
C LYS A 276 8.30 8.99 36.48
N LYS A 277 7.59 7.86 36.55
CA LYS A 277 8.14 6.53 36.30
C LYS A 277 7.31 5.75 35.28
N ILE A 278 8.01 5.10 34.35
CA ILE A 278 7.43 4.24 33.31
C ILE A 278 8.05 2.86 33.44
N VAL A 279 7.21 1.82 33.39
CA VAL A 279 7.66 0.42 33.42
C VAL A 279 7.30 -0.26 32.09
N THR A 280 8.24 -1.00 31.52
CA THR A 280 8.08 -1.78 30.28
C THR A 280 8.58 -3.21 30.48
N PRO A 281 8.33 -4.14 29.54
CA PRO A 281 9.10 -5.39 29.47
C PRO A 281 10.60 -5.11 29.41
N LEU A 282 11.41 -6.10 29.80
CA LEU A 282 12.87 -5.98 29.83
C LEU A 282 13.45 -5.55 28.48
N ILE A 283 14.14 -4.42 28.49
CA ILE A 283 14.94 -3.88 27.40
C ILE A 283 16.40 -4.24 27.68
N ASN A 284 16.96 -5.11 26.84
CA ASN A 284 18.35 -5.54 26.95
C ASN A 284 19.32 -4.37 26.67
N GLY A 285 20.22 -4.10 27.62
CA GLY A 285 21.22 -3.04 27.56
C GLY A 285 20.77 -1.71 28.19
N SER A 286 21.72 -0.80 28.38
CA SER A 286 21.50 0.56 28.90
C SER A 286 21.15 1.53 27.78
N LYS A 287 20.08 2.31 27.94
CA LYS A 287 19.65 3.37 27.02
C LYS A 287 19.78 4.74 27.68
N THR A 288 20.37 5.69 26.96
CA THR A 288 20.52 7.09 27.39
C THR A 288 19.40 7.99 26.87
N SER A 289 18.73 7.56 25.80
CA SER A 289 17.56 8.24 25.25
C SER A 289 16.52 7.22 24.80
N VAL A 290 15.26 7.52 25.09
CA VAL A 290 14.11 6.77 24.58
C VAL A 290 13.05 7.74 24.08
N GLN A 291 12.26 7.30 23.12
CA GLN A 291 11.07 8.05 22.69
C GLN A 291 9.85 7.48 23.39
N ILE A 292 9.00 8.36 23.91
CA ILE A 292 7.73 7.97 24.55
C ILE A 292 6.59 8.35 23.62
N VAL A 293 5.63 7.43 23.48
CA VAL A 293 4.43 7.60 22.68
C VAL A 293 3.20 7.57 23.58
N GLY A 294 2.47 8.69 23.63
CA GLY A 294 1.19 8.81 24.32
C GLY A 294 -0.01 8.69 23.39
N PHE A 295 -1.16 8.30 23.93
CA PHE A 295 -2.45 8.26 23.24
C PHE A 295 -3.53 8.93 24.07
N HIS A 296 -4.24 9.88 23.49
CA HIS A 296 -5.42 10.49 24.09
C HIS A 296 -6.56 9.48 24.36
N VAL A 297 -6.94 8.66 23.38
CA VAL A 297 -8.02 7.67 23.55
C VAL A 297 -7.42 6.28 23.67
N SER A 298 -7.50 5.73 24.88
CA SER A 298 -7.15 4.35 25.18
C SER A 298 -8.27 3.69 25.96
N ARG A 299 -8.52 2.42 25.70
CA ARG A 299 -9.54 1.62 26.40
C ARG A 299 -8.95 0.31 26.85
N THR A 300 -9.42 -0.17 28.00
CA THR A 300 -9.11 -1.53 28.41
C THR A 300 -10.11 -2.44 27.72
N PHE A 301 -9.65 -3.41 26.92
CA PHE A 301 -10.53 -4.52 26.58
C PHE A 301 -10.49 -5.56 27.69
N ILE A 302 -11.65 -6.09 28.03
CA ILE A 302 -11.88 -7.01 29.15
C ILE A 302 -12.26 -8.42 28.70
N ALA A 303 -12.58 -8.57 27.42
CA ALA A 303 -12.83 -9.85 26.79
C ALA A 303 -12.41 -9.81 25.32
N ARG A 304 -12.07 -10.98 24.78
CA ARG A 304 -11.84 -11.22 23.36
C ARG A 304 -12.57 -12.48 22.93
N THR A 305 -13.23 -12.43 21.77
CA THR A 305 -13.69 -13.60 21.04
C THR A 305 -13.14 -13.57 19.61
N ASP A 306 -12.61 -14.69 19.14
CA ASP A 306 -12.27 -14.85 17.73
C ASP A 306 -13.34 -15.78 17.17
N ASN A 307 -14.23 -15.30 16.31
CA ASN A 307 -15.39 -16.08 15.86
C ASN A 307 -14.94 -17.32 15.05
N PRO A 308 -14.93 -18.55 15.60
CA PRO A 308 -14.37 -19.70 14.93
C PRO A 308 -15.51 -20.54 14.36
N THR A 309 -15.61 -20.67 13.04
CA THR A 309 -16.20 -21.90 12.52
C THR A 309 -15.08 -22.93 12.47
N THR A 310 -15.36 -24.16 12.90
CA THR A 310 -14.40 -25.29 13.01
C THR A 310 -13.71 -25.67 11.70
N ALA A 311 -14.00 -24.98 10.59
CA ALA A 311 -13.39 -25.14 9.27
C ALA A 311 -12.34 -24.06 8.91
N ALA A 312 -12.24 -22.93 9.64
CA ALA A 312 -11.23 -21.90 9.38
C ALA A 312 -10.96 -21.00 10.61
N PRO A 313 -9.70 -20.71 10.98
CA PRO A 313 -9.40 -19.74 12.03
C PRO A 313 -9.97 -18.37 11.66
N SER A 314 -10.72 -17.75 12.57
CA SER A 314 -11.23 -16.39 12.39
C SER A 314 -10.08 -15.43 12.03
N GLN A 315 -10.21 -14.70 10.93
CA GLN A 315 -9.23 -13.67 10.55
C GLN A 315 -9.42 -12.36 11.31
N ARG A 316 -10.38 -12.32 12.25
CA ARG A 316 -10.78 -11.13 13.00
C ARG A 316 -10.88 -11.46 14.49
N SER A 317 -10.69 -10.44 15.31
CA SER A 317 -11.00 -10.49 16.74
C SER A 317 -12.13 -9.52 17.05
N ILE A 318 -13.03 -9.93 17.92
CA ILE A 318 -14.02 -9.06 18.56
C ILE A 318 -13.51 -8.84 19.98
N ILE A 319 -13.26 -7.59 20.35
CA ILE A 319 -12.85 -7.20 21.71
C ILE A 319 -13.95 -6.39 22.37
N THR A 320 -14.26 -6.70 23.62
CA THR A 320 -15.21 -5.95 24.44
C THR A 320 -14.44 -4.93 25.26
N LEU A 321 -14.76 -3.65 25.08
CA LEU A 321 -14.14 -2.54 25.82
C LEU A 321 -14.81 -2.37 27.19
N ASN A 322 -14.06 -1.83 28.13
CA ASN A 322 -14.54 -1.49 29.48
C ASN A 322 -15.47 -0.27 29.50
N GLU A 323 -15.34 0.62 28.53
CA GLU A 323 -16.14 1.84 28.41
C GLU A 323 -16.21 2.29 26.94
N GLY A 324 -17.18 3.17 26.64
CA GLY A 324 -17.40 3.68 25.29
C GLY A 324 -16.32 4.62 24.78
N VAL A 325 -16.25 4.77 23.46
CA VAL A 325 -15.37 5.72 22.76
C VAL A 325 -16.21 6.70 21.96
N GLU A 326 -15.88 8.00 22.09
CA GLU A 326 -16.49 9.03 21.25
C GLU A 326 -15.88 8.96 19.84
N LEU A 327 -16.70 8.60 18.87
CA LEU A 327 -16.31 8.51 17.46
C LEU A 327 -17.10 9.53 16.63
N PRO A 328 -16.53 10.07 15.54
CA PRO A 328 -17.23 11.00 14.66
C PRO A 328 -18.51 10.39 14.09
N ALA A 329 -19.51 11.23 13.82
CA ALA A 329 -20.60 10.86 12.93
C ALA A 329 -20.01 10.47 11.56
N GLY A 330 -20.34 9.29 11.04
CA GLY A 330 -19.70 8.75 9.84
C GLY A 330 -18.30 8.18 10.06
N PHE A 331 -17.93 7.82 11.31
CA PHE A 331 -16.73 7.05 11.61
C PHE A 331 -16.61 5.85 10.67
N GLU A 332 -15.56 5.85 9.86
CA GLU A 332 -15.33 4.79 8.91
C GLU A 332 -14.71 3.60 9.61
N ARG A 333 -15.26 2.42 9.31
CA ARG A 333 -14.77 1.09 9.73
C ARG A 333 -13.46 0.72 9.00
N SER A 334 -12.53 1.67 8.94
CA SER A 334 -11.29 1.62 8.19
C SER A 334 -10.12 2.36 8.87
N ASP A 335 -10.35 3.09 9.97
CA ASP A 335 -9.30 3.62 10.84
C ASP A 335 -8.63 2.51 11.67
N TYR A 336 -7.69 2.86 12.55
CA TYR A 336 -6.80 1.89 13.20
C TYR A 336 -6.89 1.92 14.74
N VAL A 337 -6.59 0.79 15.34
CA VAL A 337 -6.20 0.71 16.75
C VAL A 337 -4.81 0.11 16.88
N ILE A 338 -4.15 0.36 18.00
CA ILE A 338 -2.87 -0.26 18.33
C ILE A 338 -3.05 -1.10 19.60
N VAL A 339 -2.65 -2.36 19.52
CA VAL A 339 -2.63 -3.32 20.64
C VAL A 339 -1.24 -3.95 20.65
N ASP A 340 -0.53 -3.91 21.79
CA ASP A 340 0.83 -4.45 21.94
C ASP A 340 1.83 -4.01 20.86
N SER A 341 1.78 -2.71 20.50
CA SER A 341 2.62 -2.10 19.46
C SER A 341 2.31 -2.55 18.02
N LEU A 342 1.21 -3.26 17.81
CA LEU A 342 0.75 -3.73 16.51
C LEU A 342 -0.51 -2.94 16.10
N ALA A 343 -0.48 -2.33 14.92
CA ALA A 343 -1.63 -1.67 14.31
C ALA A 343 -2.64 -2.67 13.71
N TYR A 344 -3.88 -2.59 14.15
CA TYR A 344 -5.01 -3.34 13.62
C TYR A 344 -5.99 -2.39 12.98
N ARG A 345 -6.61 -2.81 11.88
CA ARG A 345 -7.72 -2.08 11.27
C ARG A 345 -8.99 -2.33 12.07
N ILE A 346 -9.76 -1.28 12.29
CA ILE A 346 -11.10 -1.34 12.84
C ILE A 346 -12.04 -1.79 11.71
N MET A 347 -12.82 -2.85 11.95
CA MET A 347 -13.80 -3.39 11.00
C MET A 347 -15.24 -3.05 11.38
N GLY A 348 -15.46 -2.65 12.63
CA GLY A 348 -16.77 -2.31 13.16
C GLY A 348 -16.67 -1.97 14.64
N TYR A 349 -17.50 -1.05 15.11
CA TYR A 349 -17.64 -0.71 16.51
C TYR A 349 -19.13 -0.56 16.83
N ASP A 350 -19.59 -1.25 17.86
CA ASP A 350 -20.94 -1.14 18.40
C ASP A 350 -20.87 -0.53 19.79
N ASN A 351 -21.36 0.70 19.91
CA ASN A 351 -21.32 1.45 21.16
C ASN A 351 -22.33 0.94 22.19
N SER A 352 -23.36 0.18 21.77
CA SER A 352 -24.35 -0.39 22.70
C SER A 352 -23.82 -1.64 23.41
N THR A 353 -23.02 -2.44 22.71
CA THR A 353 -22.39 -3.65 23.24
C THR A 353 -20.92 -3.45 23.65
N LEU A 354 -20.37 -2.26 23.39
CA LEU A 354 -18.95 -1.91 23.57
C LEU A 354 -18.00 -2.86 22.83
N GLN A 355 -18.47 -3.46 21.72
CA GLN A 355 -17.71 -4.42 20.94
C GLN A 355 -17.01 -3.75 19.76
N LEU A 356 -15.70 -3.95 19.69
CA LEU A 356 -14.84 -3.50 18.61
C LEU A 356 -14.34 -4.72 17.83
N THR A 357 -14.65 -4.78 16.54
CA THR A 357 -14.15 -5.82 15.64
C THR A 357 -12.89 -5.31 14.94
N VAL A 358 -11.80 -6.08 14.98
CA VAL A 358 -10.51 -5.71 14.38
C VAL A 358 -9.99 -6.76 13.40
N TYR A 359 -9.19 -6.30 12.45
CA TYR A 359 -8.49 -7.12 11.47
C TYR A 359 -7.00 -6.70 11.36
N PRO A 360 -6.07 -7.66 11.27
CA PRO A 360 -6.28 -9.10 11.39
C PRO A 360 -6.64 -9.50 12.82
N ARG A 361 -6.85 -10.79 13.08
CA ARG A 361 -6.97 -11.33 14.44
C ARG A 361 -5.79 -10.87 15.30
N ILE A 362 -6.04 -10.55 16.57
CA ILE A 362 -4.99 -10.19 17.54
C ILE A 362 -3.94 -11.31 17.58
N LYS A 363 -2.67 -10.91 17.55
CA LYS A 363 -1.54 -11.83 17.35
C LYS A 363 -1.43 -12.83 18.50
N ASP A 364 -1.55 -12.34 19.73
CA ASP A 364 -1.62 -13.18 20.92
C ASP A 364 -3.04 -13.73 21.08
N TYR A 365 -3.25 -14.94 20.58
CA TYR A 365 -4.53 -15.65 20.67
C TYR A 365 -4.85 -16.11 22.11
N THR A 366 -3.99 -15.93 23.10
CA THR A 366 -4.32 -16.20 24.50
C THR A 366 -4.76 -14.95 25.26
N LYS A 367 -4.49 -13.77 24.70
CA LYS A 367 -4.77 -12.48 25.35
C LYS A 367 -6.27 -12.16 25.40
N THR A 368 -6.84 -12.15 26.59
CA THR A 368 -8.26 -11.82 26.84
C THR A 368 -8.48 -10.40 27.35
N THR A 369 -7.43 -9.74 27.86
CA THR A 369 -7.50 -8.36 28.38
C THR A 369 -6.28 -7.53 27.98
N GLY A 370 -6.41 -6.21 27.90
CA GLY A 370 -5.27 -5.30 27.69
C GLY A 370 -5.68 -3.91 27.24
N LEU A 371 -4.72 -3.09 26.84
CA LEU A 371 -4.99 -1.75 26.29
C LEU A 371 -5.15 -1.75 24.78
N VAL A 372 -6.09 -0.94 24.32
CA VAL A 372 -6.37 -0.63 22.92
C VAL A 372 -6.25 0.88 22.75
N HIS A 373 -5.29 1.31 21.95
CA HIS A 373 -5.07 2.71 21.64
C HIS A 373 -5.69 3.07 20.30
N PHE A 374 -6.50 4.12 20.25
CA PHE A 374 -7.20 4.50 19.03
C PHE A 374 -6.39 5.49 18.19
N ALA A 375 -6.34 5.25 16.88
CA ALA A 375 -5.76 6.12 15.88
C ALA A 375 -6.80 6.39 14.79
N TYR A 376 -7.58 7.44 14.96
CA TYR A 376 -8.60 7.92 14.02
C TYR A 376 -8.51 9.44 13.88
N GLY A 377 -9.05 9.97 12.79
CA GLY A 377 -8.81 11.37 12.45
C GLY A 377 -7.37 11.63 12.05
N GLY A 378 -7.04 12.88 11.70
CA GLY A 378 -5.74 13.16 11.17
C GLY A 378 -5.54 14.48 10.46
N GLY A 379 -4.46 14.50 9.68
CA GLY A 379 -4.01 15.63 8.92
C GLY A 379 -4.84 15.85 7.65
N ILE A 380 -4.87 14.86 6.76
CA ILE A 380 -5.68 14.90 5.55
C ILE A 380 -6.25 13.52 5.22
N ARG A 381 -7.53 13.48 4.84
CA ARG A 381 -8.19 12.29 4.36
C ARG A 381 -8.71 12.47 2.94
N PHE A 382 -8.43 11.48 2.10
CA PHE A 382 -8.96 11.35 0.75
C PHE A 382 -9.99 10.22 0.77
N ASN A 383 -11.25 10.57 0.57
CA ASN A 383 -12.37 9.66 0.46
C ASN A 383 -12.91 9.69 -0.98
N GLY A 384 -13.57 8.63 -1.42
CA GLY A 384 -14.31 8.64 -2.70
C GLY A 384 -14.06 7.45 -3.63
N ALA A 385 -14.65 7.54 -4.82
CA ALA A 385 -14.81 6.42 -5.77
C ALA A 385 -13.70 6.37 -6.85
N ASP A 386 -13.92 5.56 -7.89
CA ASP A 386 -12.99 5.24 -8.99
C ASP A 386 -12.58 6.44 -9.90
N SER A 387 -12.91 7.69 -9.57
CA SER A 387 -12.70 8.84 -10.47
C SER A 387 -11.81 9.96 -9.90
N ASN A 388 -11.24 9.76 -8.71
CA ASN A 388 -10.48 10.80 -8.02
C ASN A 388 -9.02 10.86 -8.52
N LEU A 389 -8.71 11.86 -9.35
CA LEU A 389 -7.33 12.30 -9.62
C LEU A 389 -7.03 13.49 -8.71
N ILE A 390 -6.28 13.26 -7.64
CA ILE A 390 -5.93 14.32 -6.70
C ILE A 390 -4.42 14.56 -6.76
N LEU A 391 -4.04 15.79 -7.07
CA LEU A 391 -2.65 16.24 -7.11
C LEU A 391 -2.39 17.13 -5.90
N CYS A 392 -1.31 16.90 -5.18
CA CYS A 392 -0.86 17.80 -4.12
C CYS A 392 0.62 18.10 -4.25
N LYS A 393 0.98 19.38 -4.38
CA LYS A 393 2.40 19.76 -4.56
C LYS A 393 3.23 19.46 -3.32
N LYS A 394 2.75 19.82 -2.14
CA LYS A 394 3.52 19.63 -0.91
C LYS A 394 2.62 19.38 0.29
N LEU A 395 2.92 18.32 1.03
CA LEU A 395 2.32 18.04 2.34
C LEU A 395 3.37 18.18 3.45
N SER A 396 3.00 18.85 4.54
CA SER A 396 3.74 18.87 5.81
C SER A 396 2.78 18.49 6.93
N LEU A 397 3.04 17.37 7.58
CA LEU A 397 2.12 16.69 8.49
C LEU A 397 2.81 16.44 9.83
N THR A 398 2.46 17.22 10.85
CA THR A 398 3.13 17.12 12.15
C THR A 398 2.16 16.75 13.25
N GLY A 399 2.49 15.69 13.99
CA GLY A 399 1.79 15.35 15.23
C GLY A 399 0.33 15.04 15.02
N ASN A 400 -0.07 14.39 13.92
CA ASN A 400 -1.45 13.96 13.67
C ASN A 400 -1.66 12.51 14.13
N ALA A 401 -2.90 12.10 14.37
CA ALA A 401 -3.19 10.68 14.59
C ALA A 401 -2.88 9.88 13.31
N ILE A 402 -3.51 10.25 12.20
CA ILE A 402 -3.15 9.75 10.87
C ILE A 402 -2.70 10.94 10.02
N GLY A 403 -1.49 10.96 9.48
CA GLY A 403 -1.01 12.06 8.64
C GLY A 403 -1.85 12.14 7.35
N ILE A 404 -1.80 11.08 6.56
CA ILE A 404 -2.53 10.89 5.31
C ILE A 404 -3.41 9.65 5.46
N ARG A 405 -4.70 9.79 5.16
CA ARG A 405 -5.62 8.66 5.03
C ARG A 405 -6.14 8.54 3.62
N ASN A 406 -5.75 7.47 2.95
CA ASN A 406 -6.19 7.12 1.61
C ASN A 406 -7.33 6.09 1.66
N ASN A 407 -8.55 6.59 1.51
CA ASN A 407 -9.80 5.83 1.53
C ASN A 407 -10.54 5.90 0.18
N ASN A 408 -9.79 5.91 -0.91
CA ASN A 408 -10.26 5.98 -2.28
C ASN A 408 -9.61 4.91 -3.16
N PHE A 409 -10.22 4.61 -4.31
CA PHE A 409 -9.71 3.59 -5.22
C PHE A 409 -8.48 4.07 -6.01
N TYR A 410 -8.54 5.28 -6.58
CA TYR A 410 -7.34 5.98 -7.08
C TYR A 410 -6.94 7.03 -6.08
N SER A 411 -5.75 6.87 -5.52
CA SER A 411 -5.29 7.75 -4.45
C SER A 411 -4.64 9.03 -4.97
N ALA A 412 -4.28 9.92 -4.04
CA ALA A 412 -3.61 11.16 -4.38
C ALA A 412 -2.15 10.90 -4.83
N SER A 413 -1.67 11.73 -5.76
CA SER A 413 -0.25 11.83 -6.13
C SER A 413 0.32 13.10 -5.53
N MET A 414 1.48 12.98 -4.90
CA MET A 414 2.08 14.03 -4.09
C MET A 414 3.54 14.23 -4.46
N ASP A 415 3.95 15.47 -4.75
CA ASP A 415 5.34 15.74 -5.19
C ASP A 415 6.34 15.75 -4.04
N SER A 416 5.90 16.14 -2.84
CA SER A 416 6.70 16.16 -1.62
C SER A 416 5.83 15.93 -0.39
N VAL A 417 6.26 15.02 0.49
CA VAL A 417 5.55 14.71 1.75
C VAL A 417 6.54 14.72 2.90
N GLY A 418 6.36 15.60 3.88
CA GLY A 418 7.02 15.51 5.18
C GLY A 418 6.01 15.08 6.23
N ALA A 419 6.23 13.95 6.90
CA ALA A 419 5.38 13.51 8.00
C ALA A 419 6.22 13.21 9.25
N GLU A 420 5.94 13.96 10.31
CA GLU A 420 6.73 13.98 11.54
C GLU A 420 5.84 13.72 12.77
N PHE A 421 6.29 12.85 13.66
CA PHE A 421 5.65 12.61 14.96
C PHE A 421 4.17 12.18 14.90
N ASN A 422 3.74 11.54 13.81
CA ASN A 422 2.37 11.04 13.66
C ASN A 422 2.24 9.61 14.20
N THR A 423 1.02 9.16 14.54
CA THR A 423 0.81 7.72 14.84
C THR A 423 1.04 6.90 13.60
N ILE A 424 0.35 7.26 12.53
CA ILE A 424 0.49 6.63 11.22
C ILE A 424 0.71 7.76 10.23
N ALA A 425 1.88 7.86 9.63
CA ALA A 425 2.11 8.90 8.61
C ALA A 425 1.22 8.68 7.38
N VAL A 426 1.12 7.44 6.90
CA VAL A 426 0.30 7.08 5.72
C VAL A 426 -0.54 5.83 6.00
N GLY A 427 -1.85 6.00 6.13
CA GLY A 427 -2.82 4.92 6.25
C GLY A 427 -3.56 4.67 4.93
N SER A 428 -3.43 3.49 4.34
CA SER A 428 -4.09 3.12 3.08
C SER A 428 -5.08 1.98 3.23
N GLY A 429 -6.07 1.94 2.34
CA GLY A 429 -7.03 0.85 2.17
C GLY A 429 -8.47 1.24 2.48
N VAL A 430 -9.40 0.42 1.97
CA VAL A 430 -10.86 0.45 2.23
C VAL A 430 -11.67 1.59 1.60
N ALA A 431 -11.43 1.90 0.33
CA ALA A 431 -12.51 2.49 -0.46
C ALA A 431 -13.81 1.68 -0.24
N LEU A 432 -14.99 2.31 -0.38
CA LEU A 432 -16.28 1.60 -0.42
C LEU A 432 -16.26 0.42 -1.43
N THR A 433 -15.34 0.44 -2.40
CA THR A 433 -15.07 -0.57 -3.44
C THR A 433 -14.01 -1.64 -3.08
N GLY A 434 -13.28 -1.51 -1.95
CA GLY A 434 -12.41 -2.55 -1.39
C GLY A 434 -10.90 -2.47 -1.69
N VAL A 435 -10.42 -1.53 -2.50
CA VAL A 435 -8.99 -1.41 -2.87
C VAL A 435 -8.55 0.06 -2.93
N THR A 436 -7.27 0.35 -2.63
CA THR A 436 -6.61 1.63 -2.92
C THR A 436 -5.43 1.36 -3.86
N LYS A 437 -5.35 2.06 -4.98
CA LYS A 437 -4.35 1.90 -6.04
C LYS A 437 -3.60 3.22 -6.30
N ASN A 438 -2.36 3.08 -6.77
CA ASN A 438 -1.55 4.16 -7.34
C ASN A 438 -1.36 5.39 -6.43
N ASN A 439 -1.25 5.19 -5.13
CA ASN A 439 -0.77 6.23 -4.24
C ASN A 439 0.70 6.51 -4.55
N ASN A 440 1.04 7.74 -4.94
CA ASN A 440 2.39 8.12 -5.29
C ASN A 440 2.87 9.24 -4.36
N LEU A 441 3.84 8.92 -3.52
CA LEU A 441 4.48 9.84 -2.60
C LEU A 441 5.91 10.08 -3.08
N SER A 442 6.14 11.23 -3.71
CA SER A 442 7.47 11.68 -4.11
C SER A 442 8.14 12.45 -2.99
N ASN A 443 9.48 12.38 -2.93
CA ASN A 443 10.32 13.07 -1.95
C ASN A 443 9.78 12.97 -0.51
N ALA A 444 9.41 11.75 -0.11
CA ALA A 444 8.77 11.48 1.16
C ALA A 444 9.80 11.47 2.31
N TYR A 445 9.59 12.27 3.34
CA TYR A 445 10.39 12.33 4.56
C TYR A 445 9.55 11.88 5.75
N PHE A 446 9.98 10.84 6.44
CA PHE A 446 9.30 10.32 7.63
C PHE A 446 10.22 10.31 8.83
N GLU A 447 9.85 11.06 9.87
CA GLU A 447 10.59 11.13 11.12
C GLU A 447 9.66 10.96 12.32
N GLY A 448 10.15 10.29 13.36
CA GLY A 448 9.42 10.13 14.60
C GLY A 448 8.25 9.14 14.53
N ASN A 449 7.50 9.07 13.42
CA ASN A 449 6.21 8.36 13.37
C ASN A 449 6.23 6.95 14.00
N VAL A 450 5.12 6.55 14.66
CA VAL A 450 4.98 5.17 15.18
C VAL A 450 4.95 4.19 14.01
N PHE A 451 4.20 4.49 12.97
CA PHE A 451 4.25 3.80 11.69
C PHE A 451 4.44 4.80 10.56
N ASN A 452 5.36 4.49 9.64
CA ASN A 452 5.52 5.28 8.42
C ASN A 452 4.37 4.98 7.46
N THR A 453 3.98 3.70 7.38
CA THR A 453 2.78 3.33 6.64
C THR A 453 2.08 2.10 7.23
N VAL A 454 0.76 2.14 7.20
CA VAL A 454 -0.11 0.98 7.46
C VAL A 454 -1.07 0.82 6.27
N ASP A 455 -0.87 -0.22 5.47
CA ASP A 455 -1.75 -0.57 4.35
C ASP A 455 -2.69 -1.71 4.74
N SER A 456 -3.98 -1.50 4.51
CA SER A 456 -5.06 -2.44 4.77
C SER A 456 -5.85 -2.83 3.50
N SER A 457 -5.31 -2.51 2.32
CA SER A 457 -5.94 -2.81 1.03
C SER A 457 -6.04 -4.33 0.76
N ALA A 458 -7.19 -4.76 0.25
CA ALA A 458 -7.49 -6.19 -0.01
C ALA A 458 -6.73 -6.75 -1.22
N ASP A 459 -6.30 -5.91 -2.16
CA ASP A 459 -5.57 -6.28 -3.38
C ASP A 459 -4.15 -5.70 -3.37
N THR A 460 -3.26 -6.20 -4.23
CA THR A 460 -1.87 -5.74 -4.43
C THR A 460 -1.75 -4.33 -5.04
N GLY A 461 -2.64 -3.41 -4.65
CA GLY A 461 -2.55 -1.99 -4.98
C GLY A 461 -1.15 -1.48 -4.63
N VAL A 462 -0.51 -0.85 -5.60
CA VAL A 462 0.88 -0.41 -5.47
C VAL A 462 0.87 0.97 -4.82
N ASN A 463 1.38 1.06 -3.59
CA ASN A 463 1.77 2.33 -2.99
C ASN A 463 3.23 2.59 -3.38
N VAL A 464 3.47 3.62 -4.19
CA VAL A 464 4.81 4.07 -4.58
C VAL A 464 5.25 5.14 -3.58
N ILE A 465 6.34 4.89 -2.86
CA ILE A 465 6.90 5.82 -1.88
C ILE A 465 8.37 6.00 -2.23
N SER A 466 8.78 7.21 -2.59
CA SER A 466 10.14 7.50 -3.04
C SER A 466 10.82 8.57 -2.20
N ASN A 467 12.12 8.37 -1.94
CA ASN A 467 12.91 9.26 -1.11
C ASN A 467 14.42 9.10 -1.40
N PRO A 468 15.22 10.18 -1.31
CA PRO A 468 16.69 10.08 -1.33
C PRO A 468 17.34 9.55 -0.04
N ILE A 469 16.65 9.43 1.10
CA ILE A 469 17.26 8.96 2.36
C ILE A 469 16.80 7.56 2.77
N ALA A 470 17.61 6.93 3.64
CA ALA A 470 17.38 5.57 4.10
C ALA A 470 16.11 5.40 4.94
N TRP A 471 15.43 4.26 4.77
CA TRP A 471 14.15 3.98 5.42
C TRP A 471 14.29 3.10 6.68
N ASP A 472 13.48 3.40 7.71
CA ASP A 472 13.18 2.43 8.76
C ASP A 472 12.09 1.46 8.29
N TRP A 473 12.52 0.40 7.62
CA TRP A 473 11.67 -0.66 7.08
C TRP A 473 10.79 -1.37 8.12
N SER A 474 11.13 -1.28 9.41
CA SER A 474 10.32 -1.89 10.47
C SER A 474 8.95 -1.19 10.62
N LYS A 475 8.85 0.07 10.18
CA LYS A 475 7.66 0.93 10.30
C LYS A 475 6.71 0.88 9.10
N PHE A 476 7.02 0.04 8.11
CA PHE A 476 6.17 -0.20 6.93
C PHE A 476 5.40 -1.49 7.14
N LYS A 477 4.08 -1.37 7.26
CA LYS A 477 3.19 -2.46 7.63
C LYS A 477 2.07 -2.62 6.60
N ARG A 478 1.87 -3.82 6.06
CA ARG A 478 0.63 -4.21 5.38
C ARG A 478 -0.08 -5.26 6.19
N LEU A 479 -1.35 -5.05 6.50
CA LEU A 479 -2.19 -6.03 7.18
C LEU A 479 -2.47 -7.20 6.24
N ILE A 480 -2.14 -8.42 6.66
CA ILE A 480 -2.41 -9.64 5.87
C ILE A 480 -3.30 -10.61 6.65
N PRO A 481 -4.08 -11.44 5.95
CA PRO A 481 -4.84 -12.49 6.60
C PRO A 481 -3.89 -13.52 7.21
N LEU A 482 -4.25 -14.07 8.37
CA LEU A 482 -3.51 -15.20 8.95
C LEU A 482 -3.77 -16.46 8.11
N GLY A 483 -2.69 -17.18 7.76
CA GLY A 483 -2.77 -18.47 7.06
C GLY A 483 -3.42 -19.55 7.92
N SER A 484 -4.06 -20.54 7.28
CA SER A 484 -4.91 -21.55 7.93
C SER A 484 -4.18 -22.55 8.84
N THR A 485 -2.84 -22.65 8.77
CA THR A 485 -2.08 -23.73 9.43
C THR A 485 -1.06 -23.27 10.47
N GLU A 486 -0.82 -21.98 10.64
CA GLU A 486 0.28 -21.50 11.48
C GLU A 486 -0.22 -20.40 12.42
N ASN A 487 -0.39 -20.74 13.70
CA ASN A 487 -0.78 -19.81 14.76
C ASN A 487 0.26 -18.70 15.04
N ASN A 488 1.40 -18.70 14.33
CA ASN A 488 2.55 -17.81 14.55
C ASN A 488 2.97 -16.97 13.33
N VAL A 489 2.22 -17.00 12.21
CA VAL A 489 2.59 -16.20 11.03
C VAL A 489 2.39 -14.71 11.30
N THR A 490 3.36 -13.90 10.87
CA THR A 490 3.36 -12.45 10.96
C THR A 490 2.02 -11.84 10.51
N THR A 491 1.38 -11.06 11.39
CA THR A 491 0.17 -10.25 11.12
C THR A 491 0.39 -9.19 10.02
N TYR A 492 1.66 -8.97 9.65
CA TYR A 492 2.08 -7.96 8.69
C TYR A 492 2.88 -8.57 7.55
N SER A 493 2.73 -7.99 6.38
CA SER A 493 3.64 -8.14 5.24
C SER A 493 4.19 -6.76 4.83
N LYS A 494 5.18 -6.76 3.94
CA LYS A 494 5.63 -5.56 3.21
C LYS A 494 5.31 -5.66 1.71
N THR A 495 4.44 -6.61 1.34
CA THR A 495 3.95 -6.80 -0.04
C THR A 495 3.09 -5.62 -0.49
N GLY A 496 3.19 -5.14 -1.73
CA GLY A 496 2.34 -4.05 -2.27
C GLY A 496 2.90 -2.64 -2.10
N PHE A 497 4.08 -2.50 -1.50
CA PHE A 497 4.86 -1.27 -1.56
C PHE A 497 5.90 -1.35 -2.69
N VAL A 498 6.02 -0.27 -3.45
CA VAL A 498 7.21 0.04 -4.26
C VAL A 498 7.91 1.18 -3.55
N ILE A 499 9.07 0.89 -3.00
CA ILE A 499 9.87 1.86 -2.26
C ILE A 499 11.09 2.21 -3.10
N VAL A 500 11.33 3.50 -3.31
CA VAL A 500 12.55 3.98 -3.96
C VAL A 500 13.41 4.65 -2.90
N GLU A 501 14.65 4.17 -2.74
CA GLU A 501 15.65 4.65 -1.78
C GLU A 501 16.95 4.89 -2.54
N ASP A 502 17.43 6.14 -2.56
CA ASP A 502 18.65 6.55 -3.26
C ASP A 502 18.71 6.06 -4.73
N GLY A 503 17.58 6.19 -5.43
CA GLY A 503 17.42 5.73 -6.82
C GLY A 503 17.24 4.22 -6.99
N ALA A 504 17.51 3.40 -5.97
CA ALA A 504 17.25 1.97 -5.99
C ALA A 504 15.76 1.67 -5.74
N THR A 505 15.15 0.86 -6.60
CA THR A 505 13.73 0.48 -6.48
C THR A 505 13.58 -0.88 -5.82
N TYR A 506 12.93 -0.90 -4.66
CA TYR A 506 12.57 -2.07 -3.88
C TYR A 506 11.08 -2.34 -4.01
N LYS A 507 10.74 -3.44 -4.68
CA LYS A 507 9.35 -3.91 -4.80
C LYS A 507 9.31 -5.41 -4.55
N LYS A 508 8.25 -5.92 -3.91
CA LYS A 508 7.97 -7.35 -4.01
C LYS A 508 7.59 -7.63 -5.47
N GLN A 509 8.24 -8.62 -6.07
CA GLN A 509 8.10 -8.94 -7.49
C GLN A 509 6.64 -9.23 -7.87
N ARG A 510 6.21 -8.68 -9.00
CA ARG A 510 5.03 -9.17 -9.76
C ARG A 510 5.53 -10.35 -10.61
N ASN A 511 4.74 -10.94 -11.50
CA ASN A 511 5.24 -11.98 -12.41
C ASN A 511 5.47 -11.38 -13.81
N ALA A 512 6.72 -11.22 -14.24
CA ALA A 512 7.13 -10.73 -15.55
C ALA A 512 8.20 -11.66 -16.14
N TYR A 513 7.97 -12.03 -17.40
CA TYR A 513 8.81 -12.93 -18.16
C TYR A 513 10.01 -12.17 -18.74
N ASP A 514 11.23 -12.63 -18.44
CA ASP A 514 12.44 -12.19 -19.15
C ASP A 514 13.27 -13.42 -19.58
N GLY A 515 13.87 -13.37 -20.77
CA GLY A 515 14.59 -14.51 -21.35
C GLY A 515 16.10 -14.33 -21.28
N ALA A 516 16.85 -15.29 -20.72
CA ALA A 516 18.31 -15.30 -20.76
C ALA A 516 18.83 -16.22 -21.89
N GLY A 517 19.80 -15.72 -22.67
CA GLY A 517 20.39 -16.42 -23.82
C GLY A 517 21.77 -17.05 -23.59
N GLU A 518 22.24 -17.16 -22.34
CA GLU A 518 23.61 -17.60 -22.03
C GLU A 518 23.69 -19.05 -21.56
N SER A 519 24.83 -19.71 -21.84
CA SER A 519 25.14 -21.10 -21.49
C SER A 519 25.47 -21.34 -20.00
N SER A 520 25.50 -20.29 -19.17
CA SER A 520 25.67 -20.39 -17.70
C SER A 520 25.07 -19.16 -16.99
N PRO A 521 23.74 -19.08 -16.84
CA PRO A 521 23.11 -17.95 -16.18
C PRO A 521 23.37 -17.99 -14.66
N THR A 522 24.11 -17.00 -14.14
CA THR A 522 24.13 -16.75 -12.69
C THR A 522 22.86 -15.98 -12.32
N ILE A 523 21.91 -16.65 -11.66
CA ILE A 523 20.65 -16.02 -11.25
C ILE A 523 20.81 -15.41 -9.85
N THR A 524 21.03 -14.09 -9.80
CA THR A 524 21.01 -13.38 -8.51
C THR A 524 19.57 -13.10 -8.10
N LEU A 525 19.22 -13.44 -6.86
CA LEU A 525 17.87 -13.29 -6.36
C LEU A 525 17.38 -11.85 -6.36
N GLY A 526 16.12 -11.70 -6.75
CA GLY A 526 15.39 -10.44 -6.67
C GLY A 526 15.48 -9.54 -7.90
N GLN A 527 16.17 -9.91 -8.98
CA GLN A 527 16.17 -9.10 -10.21
C GLN A 527 15.07 -9.49 -11.20
N THR A 528 14.73 -10.77 -11.34
CA THR A 528 13.82 -11.26 -12.39
C THR A 528 12.73 -12.17 -11.86
N GLU A 529 11.50 -12.00 -12.37
CA GLU A 529 10.25 -12.52 -11.81
C GLU A 529 9.91 -13.92 -12.32
N HIS A 530 10.27 -14.22 -13.57
CA HIS A 530 10.30 -15.55 -14.14
C HIS A 530 11.38 -15.60 -15.22
N LEU A 531 12.41 -16.43 -15.05
CA LEU A 531 13.48 -16.55 -16.03
C LEU A 531 13.21 -17.74 -16.96
N VAL A 532 13.36 -17.55 -18.27
CA VAL A 532 13.47 -18.69 -19.19
C VAL A 532 14.95 -18.99 -19.43
N VAL A 533 15.42 -20.11 -18.93
CA VAL A 533 16.77 -20.63 -19.14
C VAL A 533 16.77 -21.52 -20.38
N ARG A 534 17.56 -21.17 -21.40
CA ARG A 534 17.64 -21.89 -22.69
C ARG A 534 19.04 -22.48 -22.87
N GLY A 535 19.16 -23.78 -23.17
CA GLY A 535 20.45 -24.40 -23.52
C GLY A 535 20.54 -25.91 -23.19
N ASN A 536 21.61 -26.56 -23.66
CA ASN A 536 21.81 -28.02 -23.55
C ASN A 536 22.53 -28.47 -22.26
N THR A 537 23.19 -27.54 -21.56
CA THR A 537 23.81 -27.77 -20.24
C THR A 537 23.79 -26.44 -19.51
N ASN A 538 22.95 -26.29 -18.49
CA ASN A 538 22.81 -25.02 -17.79
C ASN A 538 23.15 -25.19 -16.31
N THR A 539 23.99 -24.29 -15.80
CA THR A 539 24.17 -24.11 -14.36
C THR A 539 23.36 -22.89 -13.94
N VAL A 540 22.53 -23.04 -12.91
CA VAL A 540 21.78 -21.96 -12.26
C VAL A 540 22.29 -21.83 -10.83
N SER A 541 22.91 -20.71 -10.50
CA SER A 541 23.34 -20.43 -9.14
C SER A 541 22.23 -19.70 -8.38
N LEU A 542 21.74 -20.27 -7.28
CA LEU A 542 20.82 -19.68 -6.31
C LEU A 542 21.62 -18.87 -5.29
N LYS A 543 21.47 -17.55 -5.30
CA LYS A 543 22.21 -16.64 -4.40
C LYS A 543 21.27 -15.86 -3.50
N ASP A 544 21.36 -16.07 -2.18
CA ASP A 544 20.56 -15.33 -1.19
C ASP A 544 20.69 -13.81 -1.34
N ASP A 545 19.56 -13.11 -1.40
CA ASP A 545 19.49 -11.66 -1.21
C ASP A 545 19.06 -11.44 0.23
N LEU A 546 20.05 -11.40 1.13
CA LEU A 546 19.82 -11.27 2.57
C LEU A 546 18.99 -10.02 2.89
N THR A 547 19.17 -8.95 2.14
CA THR A 547 18.42 -7.70 2.27
C THR A 547 16.95 -7.94 1.96
N LYS A 548 16.61 -8.53 0.79
CA LYS A 548 15.22 -8.86 0.44
C LYS A 548 14.61 -9.91 1.34
N ARG A 549 15.37 -10.93 1.75
CA ARG A 549 14.89 -11.95 2.69
C ARG A 549 14.52 -11.34 4.04
N THR A 550 15.38 -10.45 4.55
CA THR A 550 15.11 -9.68 5.78
C THR A 550 13.91 -8.74 5.60
N ILE A 551 13.72 -8.18 4.40
CA ILE A 551 12.59 -7.29 4.10
C ILE A 551 11.26 -8.06 4.00
N PHE A 552 11.21 -9.18 3.27
CA PHE A 552 9.97 -9.86 2.87
C PHE A 552 9.65 -11.16 3.64
N GLY A 553 10.56 -11.61 4.51
CA GLY A 553 10.38 -12.81 5.34
C GLY A 553 10.65 -14.13 4.62
N TYR A 554 10.81 -14.10 3.30
CA TYR A 554 11.23 -15.22 2.46
C TYR A 554 11.73 -14.68 1.12
N VAL A 555 12.45 -15.51 0.37
CA VAL A 555 12.80 -15.26 -1.04
C VAL A 555 12.22 -16.36 -1.90
N ASP A 556 11.72 -16.00 -3.09
CA ASP A 556 11.04 -16.90 -4.00
C ASP A 556 11.48 -16.66 -5.45
N ILE A 557 11.61 -17.74 -6.24
CA ILE A 557 11.93 -17.70 -7.67
C ILE A 557 11.11 -18.76 -8.41
N PHE A 558 10.55 -18.36 -9.54
CA PHE A 558 10.13 -19.27 -10.59
C PHE A 558 11.03 -19.12 -11.80
N PHE A 559 11.44 -20.23 -12.40
CA PHE A 559 12.08 -20.20 -13.71
C PHE A 559 11.73 -21.43 -14.53
N SER A 560 11.55 -21.23 -15.83
CA SER A 560 11.34 -22.30 -16.78
C SER A 560 12.65 -22.65 -17.46
N VAL A 561 12.94 -23.94 -17.58
CA VAL A 561 14.04 -24.42 -18.40
C VAL A 561 13.47 -25.05 -19.65
N ILE A 562 13.92 -24.56 -20.81
CA ILE A 562 13.48 -25.04 -22.11
C ILE A 562 14.73 -25.46 -22.88
N GLY A 563 14.85 -26.77 -23.15
CA GLY A 563 15.91 -27.28 -24.01
C GLY A 563 15.84 -26.66 -25.41
N THR A 564 16.97 -26.21 -25.95
CA THR A 564 17.04 -25.77 -27.35
C THR A 564 16.95 -26.99 -28.25
N ARG A 565 15.90 -27.05 -29.09
CA ARG A 565 15.63 -28.18 -30.01
C ARG A 565 16.75 -28.47 -31.02
N SER A 566 17.72 -27.59 -31.16
CA SER A 566 18.73 -27.64 -32.20
C SER A 566 20.02 -28.30 -31.69
N ASN A 567 20.34 -29.46 -32.30
CA ASN A 567 21.59 -30.24 -32.22
C ASN A 567 21.68 -31.27 -31.08
N GLY A 568 21.24 -32.50 -31.38
CA GLY A 568 21.78 -33.70 -30.74
C GLY A 568 20.82 -34.47 -29.83
N THR A 569 20.60 -35.72 -30.19
CA THR A 569 19.82 -36.76 -29.52
C THR A 569 20.52 -37.37 -28.32
N THR A 570 20.90 -36.58 -27.31
CA THR A 570 21.41 -37.16 -26.05
C THR A 570 20.36 -37.06 -24.95
N ASP A 571 19.80 -38.23 -24.59
CA ASP A 571 19.39 -38.52 -23.22
C ASP A 571 20.54 -38.11 -22.31
N GLY A 572 20.40 -36.99 -21.59
CA GLY A 572 21.50 -36.45 -20.78
C GLY A 572 21.55 -34.95 -20.58
N ALA A 573 20.64 -34.15 -21.17
CA ALA A 573 20.56 -32.72 -20.84
C ALA A 573 20.28 -32.54 -19.35
N THR A 574 21.26 -31.99 -18.63
CA THR A 574 21.19 -31.72 -17.19
C THR A 574 21.08 -30.22 -16.91
N LEU A 575 20.27 -29.89 -15.91
CA LEU A 575 20.26 -28.60 -15.24
C LEU A 575 20.89 -28.76 -13.87
N THR A 576 21.94 -28.00 -13.58
CA THR A 576 22.60 -28.00 -12.28
C THR A 576 22.18 -26.77 -11.50
N LEU A 577 21.49 -26.94 -10.38
CA LEU A 577 21.24 -25.86 -9.44
C LEU A 577 22.33 -25.84 -8.39
N LYS A 578 23.05 -24.73 -8.30
CA LYS A 578 24.04 -24.48 -7.24
C LYS A 578 23.40 -23.57 -6.20
N SER A 579 23.81 -23.69 -4.95
CA SER A 579 23.50 -22.67 -3.95
C SER A 579 24.79 -21.97 -3.50
N THR A 580 24.66 -20.84 -2.81
CA THR A 580 25.83 -20.14 -2.23
C THR A 580 26.52 -21.04 -1.20
N ASP A 581 27.84 -20.92 -1.05
CA ASP A 581 28.59 -21.67 -0.04
C ASP A 581 27.94 -21.54 1.35
N GLY A 582 27.78 -22.68 2.04
CA GLY A 582 27.10 -22.75 3.33
C GLY A 582 25.57 -22.88 3.27
N TYR A 583 24.98 -22.92 2.08
CA TYR A 583 23.57 -23.23 1.85
C TYR A 583 23.37 -24.69 1.42
N THR A 584 22.17 -25.20 1.66
CA THR A 584 21.71 -26.52 1.23
C THR A 584 20.55 -26.39 0.25
N ILE A 585 20.34 -27.40 -0.59
CA ILE A 585 19.14 -27.54 -1.44
C ILE A 585 18.38 -28.78 -0.99
N ASN A 586 17.12 -28.61 -0.59
CA ASN A 586 16.27 -29.66 -0.04
C ASN A 586 16.93 -30.45 1.11
N GLY A 587 17.70 -29.75 1.95
CA GLY A 587 18.44 -30.32 3.08
C GLY A 587 19.77 -30.97 2.73
N VAL A 588 20.16 -30.98 1.44
CA VAL A 588 21.38 -31.63 0.96
C VAL A 588 22.45 -30.57 0.65
N VAL A 589 23.68 -30.82 1.09
CA VAL A 589 24.85 -29.99 0.77
C VAL A 589 25.30 -30.29 -0.66
N GLY A 590 25.52 -29.24 -1.45
CA GLY A 590 26.01 -29.33 -2.83
C GLY A 590 24.95 -29.04 -3.89
N ASP A 591 25.27 -29.40 -5.13
CA ASP A 591 24.47 -29.07 -6.30
C ASP A 591 23.29 -30.04 -6.48
N LEU A 592 22.12 -29.51 -6.88
CA LEU A 592 20.99 -30.33 -7.33
C LEU A 592 21.06 -30.49 -8.85
N VAL A 593 21.34 -31.70 -9.32
CA VAL A 593 21.41 -32.03 -10.76
C VAL A 593 20.09 -32.65 -11.23
N LEU A 594 19.46 -32.04 -12.22
CA LEU A 594 18.19 -32.45 -12.79
C LEU A 594 18.39 -33.04 -14.17
N SER A 595 18.13 -34.34 -14.32
CA SER A 595 18.22 -35.06 -15.59
C SER A 595 16.92 -34.99 -16.41
N GLY A 596 17.06 -35.04 -17.74
CA GLY A 596 15.93 -35.10 -18.66
C GLY A 596 15.25 -33.76 -18.96
N ALA A 597 16.01 -32.65 -18.93
CA ALA A 597 15.49 -31.29 -19.15
C ALA A 597 15.13 -30.95 -20.63
N ARG A 598 14.74 -31.96 -21.42
CA ARG A 598 14.26 -31.78 -22.81
C ARG A 598 12.88 -31.15 -22.89
N ASN A 599 12.03 -31.42 -21.89
CA ASN A 599 10.70 -30.81 -21.78
C ASN A 599 10.79 -29.49 -21.04
N ALA A 600 9.79 -28.62 -21.22
CA ALA A 600 9.64 -27.44 -20.39
C ALA A 600 9.52 -27.89 -18.92
N LEU A 601 10.55 -27.61 -18.14
CA LEU A 601 10.56 -27.77 -16.69
C LEU A 601 10.22 -26.43 -16.08
N MET A 602 9.31 -26.40 -15.11
CA MET A 602 9.15 -25.23 -14.23
C MET A 602 9.79 -25.58 -12.89
N VAL A 603 10.72 -24.74 -12.45
CA VAL A 603 11.41 -24.89 -11.16
C VAL A 603 10.95 -23.76 -10.24
N HIS A 604 10.59 -24.13 -9.03
CA HIS A 604 10.22 -23.22 -7.95
C HIS A 604 11.24 -23.36 -6.83
N ALA A 605 12.01 -22.31 -6.56
CA ALA A 605 13.03 -22.30 -5.52
C ALA A 605 12.70 -21.22 -4.48
N ARG A 606 12.51 -21.62 -3.22
CA ARG A 606 12.20 -20.70 -2.12
C ARG A 606 13.16 -20.86 -0.94
N LEU A 607 13.48 -19.74 -0.29
CA LEU A 607 14.29 -19.68 0.92
C LEU A 607 13.50 -18.92 2.00
N ILE A 608 12.89 -19.67 2.93
CA ILE A 608 11.99 -19.12 3.96
C ILE A 608 12.80 -18.68 5.19
N SER A 609 13.59 -19.59 5.75
CA SER A 609 14.42 -19.31 6.94
C SER A 609 15.68 -20.16 6.93
N GLY A 610 16.74 -19.66 7.57
CA GLY A 610 18.04 -20.33 7.61
C GLY A 610 18.72 -20.34 6.24
N ASN A 611 19.38 -21.45 5.93
CA ASN A 611 20.28 -21.61 4.79
C ASN A 611 19.87 -22.77 3.88
N ASN A 612 18.60 -23.21 3.97
CA ASN A 612 18.07 -24.31 3.16
C ASN A 612 17.10 -23.83 2.08
N TRP A 613 17.51 -23.96 0.82
CA TRP A 613 16.66 -23.81 -0.35
C TRP A 613 15.65 -24.95 -0.43
N GLN A 614 14.37 -24.62 -0.53
CA GLN A 614 13.31 -25.58 -0.84
C GLN A 614 13.01 -25.47 -2.33
N VAL A 615 13.33 -26.51 -3.08
CA VAL A 615 13.21 -26.55 -4.55
C VAL A 615 12.19 -27.61 -4.95
N SER A 616 11.16 -27.17 -5.69
CA SER A 616 10.14 -28.01 -6.30
C SER A 616 10.23 -27.95 -7.83
N ILE A 617 9.94 -29.05 -8.51
CA ILE A 617 10.10 -29.19 -9.96
C ILE A 617 8.79 -29.72 -10.54
N TYR A 618 8.27 -29.02 -11.55
CA TYR A 618 7.08 -29.40 -12.28
C TYR A 618 7.47 -29.73 -13.72
N LYS A 619 7.20 -30.96 -14.15
CA LYS A 619 7.51 -31.43 -15.50
C LYS A 619 6.23 -31.46 -16.33
N ALA A 620 6.22 -30.83 -17.50
CA ALA A 620 5.27 -31.20 -18.54
C ALA A 620 5.80 -32.47 -19.23
N SER A 621 5.27 -33.65 -18.91
CA SER A 621 5.70 -34.89 -19.54
C SER A 621 4.57 -35.50 -20.37
N TYR A 622 4.77 -35.54 -21.68
CA TYR A 622 4.12 -36.53 -22.55
C TYR A 622 5.12 -37.67 -22.77
N GLN A 623 4.66 -38.91 -22.67
CA GLN A 623 5.49 -40.07 -22.99
C GLN A 623 4.96 -40.77 -24.23
N ASP A 624 5.77 -40.80 -25.29
CA ASP A 624 5.50 -41.57 -26.49
C ASP A 624 6.24 -42.91 -26.41
N VAL A 625 5.51 -44.03 -26.50
CA VAL A 625 6.05 -45.38 -26.66
C VAL A 625 5.64 -45.92 -28.01
N VAL A 626 6.60 -46.33 -28.83
CA VAL A 626 6.35 -46.94 -30.14
C VAL A 626 6.60 -48.45 -30.05
N LYS A 627 5.67 -49.24 -30.54
CA LYS A 627 5.77 -50.71 -30.63
C LYS A 627 5.36 -51.18 -32.02
N SER A 628 6.14 -52.10 -32.60
CA SER A 628 5.69 -52.87 -33.75
C SER A 628 4.67 -53.88 -33.26
N ILE A 629 3.48 -53.86 -33.87
CA ILE A 629 2.33 -54.69 -33.52
C ILE A 629 1.79 -55.29 -34.80
N ASP A 630 1.68 -56.62 -34.81
CA ASP A 630 0.99 -57.34 -35.86
C ASP A 630 -0.51 -57.25 -35.62
N ILE A 631 -1.21 -56.53 -36.49
CA ILE A 631 -2.67 -56.40 -36.43
C ILE A 631 -3.27 -57.60 -37.18
N PRO A 632 -4.02 -58.49 -36.53
CA PRO A 632 -4.61 -59.63 -37.21
C PRO A 632 -5.71 -59.17 -38.17
N SER A 633 -6.04 -60.02 -39.15
CA SER A 633 -7.21 -59.82 -40.02
C SER A 633 -8.49 -59.71 -39.17
N ILE A 634 -9.23 -58.59 -39.32
CA ILE A 634 -10.44 -58.30 -38.55
C ILE A 634 -11.65 -58.42 -39.48
N PRO A 635 -12.55 -59.41 -39.29
CA PRO A 635 -13.72 -59.58 -40.14
C PRO A 635 -14.67 -58.38 -40.05
N ALA A 636 -15.59 -58.26 -41.00
CA ALA A 636 -16.65 -57.24 -40.98
C ALA A 636 -17.42 -57.28 -39.65
N ASN A 637 -17.63 -56.11 -39.02
CA ASN A 637 -18.20 -55.95 -37.67
C ASN A 637 -17.41 -56.65 -36.55
N GLY A 638 -16.18 -57.08 -36.81
CA GLY A 638 -15.30 -57.73 -35.85
C GLY A 638 -14.61 -56.75 -34.90
N VAL A 639 -14.16 -57.26 -33.76
CA VAL A 639 -13.39 -56.51 -32.75
C VAL A 639 -12.12 -57.26 -32.43
N HIS A 640 -10.99 -56.55 -32.39
CA HIS A 640 -9.74 -57.03 -31.84
C HIS A 640 -9.34 -56.19 -30.62
N THR A 641 -8.98 -56.84 -29.51
CA THR A 641 -8.50 -56.17 -28.30
C THR A 641 -7.17 -56.78 -27.88
N ALA A 642 -6.19 -55.92 -27.62
CA ALA A 642 -4.86 -56.34 -27.22
C ALA A 642 -4.27 -55.39 -26.17
N MET A 643 -3.20 -55.86 -25.54
CA MET A 643 -2.53 -55.22 -24.43
C MET A 643 -1.08 -54.97 -24.81
N THR A 644 -0.61 -53.76 -24.56
CA THR A 644 0.79 -53.38 -24.77
C THR A 644 1.36 -52.79 -23.48
N THR A 645 2.58 -53.24 -23.14
CA THR A 645 3.32 -52.69 -22.01
C THR A 645 3.86 -51.30 -22.34
N VAL A 646 3.42 -50.33 -21.55
CA VAL A 646 3.85 -48.92 -21.54
C VAL A 646 4.26 -48.61 -20.12
N GLY A 647 5.55 -48.81 -19.79
CA GLY A 647 6.03 -49.04 -18.42
C GLY A 647 5.68 -48.00 -17.34
N ASN A 648 5.35 -46.77 -17.72
CA ASN A 648 5.01 -45.69 -16.77
C ASN A 648 3.51 -45.33 -16.75
N ALA A 649 2.65 -46.07 -17.46
CA ALA A 649 1.22 -45.79 -17.48
C ALA A 649 0.59 -46.03 -16.10
N LEU A 650 -0.16 -45.06 -15.57
CA LEU A 650 -0.93 -45.18 -14.33
C LEU A 650 -2.43 -45.29 -14.64
N MET A 651 -3.15 -45.97 -13.75
CA MET A 651 -4.61 -46.10 -13.89
C MET A 651 -5.26 -44.71 -13.84
N GLY A 652 -6.04 -44.36 -14.87
CA GLY A 652 -6.69 -43.06 -15.00
C GLY A 652 -5.97 -42.08 -15.94
N ASP A 653 -4.74 -42.37 -16.36
CA ASP A 653 -4.04 -41.56 -17.37
C ASP A 653 -4.80 -41.61 -18.69
N LYS A 654 -4.82 -40.47 -19.39
CA LYS A 654 -5.38 -40.41 -20.74
C LYS A 654 -4.33 -40.93 -21.71
N VAL A 655 -4.75 -41.85 -22.58
CA VAL A 655 -3.90 -42.40 -23.63
C VAL A 655 -4.47 -42.10 -25.00
N SER A 656 -3.63 -41.59 -25.90
CA SER A 656 -3.93 -41.49 -27.33
C SER A 656 -3.07 -42.47 -28.12
N VAL A 657 -3.64 -43.04 -29.18
CA VAL A 657 -2.97 -44.07 -30.00
C VAL A 657 -3.04 -43.67 -31.46
N SER A 658 -1.91 -43.83 -32.16
CA SER A 658 -1.79 -43.56 -33.60
C SER A 658 -0.94 -44.64 -34.28
N PHE A 659 -1.18 -44.85 -35.57
CA PHE A 659 -0.57 -45.91 -36.38
C PHE A 659 0.21 -45.29 -37.55
N ASP A 660 1.23 -45.97 -38.03
CA ASP A 660 1.99 -45.58 -39.22
C ASP A 660 1.44 -46.17 -40.53
N VAL A 661 0.35 -46.93 -40.45
CA VAL A 661 -0.40 -47.48 -41.58
C VAL A 661 -1.82 -46.90 -41.64
N ASP A 662 -2.42 -46.90 -42.84
CA ASP A 662 -3.84 -46.60 -43.00
C ASP A 662 -4.69 -47.73 -42.39
N LEU A 663 -5.59 -47.36 -41.48
CA LEU A 663 -6.46 -48.28 -40.78
C LEU A 663 -7.69 -48.71 -41.58
N GLN A 664 -7.87 -48.20 -42.81
CA GLN A 664 -8.94 -48.63 -43.74
C GLN A 664 -10.36 -48.56 -43.15
N GLY A 665 -10.58 -47.66 -42.18
CA GLY A 665 -11.88 -47.46 -41.52
C GLY A 665 -12.04 -48.13 -40.15
N LEU A 666 -11.01 -48.76 -39.58
CA LEU A 666 -11.06 -49.24 -38.19
C LEU A 666 -11.22 -48.08 -37.19
N ILE A 667 -12.04 -48.28 -36.16
CA ILE A 667 -12.20 -47.37 -35.03
C ILE A 667 -11.31 -47.84 -33.88
N VAL A 668 -10.50 -46.93 -33.35
CA VAL A 668 -9.55 -47.21 -32.26
C VAL A 668 -10.03 -46.59 -30.97
N THR A 669 -9.99 -47.37 -29.89
CA THR A 669 -10.08 -46.86 -28.52
C THR A 669 -8.92 -47.40 -27.69
N ALA A 670 -8.48 -46.64 -26.68
CA ALA A 670 -7.40 -47.07 -25.80
C ALA A 670 -7.61 -46.55 -24.38
N SER A 671 -7.14 -47.33 -23.41
CA SER A 671 -7.20 -46.98 -21.99
C SER A 671 -6.07 -47.67 -21.22
N VAL A 672 -5.61 -47.07 -20.13
CA VAL A 672 -4.74 -47.77 -19.19
C VAL A 672 -5.61 -48.76 -18.41
N SER A 673 -5.32 -50.05 -18.55
CA SER A 673 -6.14 -51.12 -17.96
C SER A 673 -5.52 -51.74 -16.72
N SER A 674 -4.23 -51.48 -16.47
CA SER A 674 -3.51 -51.72 -15.22
C SER A 674 -2.20 -50.92 -15.28
N ALA A 675 -1.54 -50.70 -14.12
CA ALA A 675 -0.26 -50.01 -14.07
C ALA A 675 0.74 -50.65 -15.07
N GLY A 676 1.34 -49.81 -15.90
CA GLY A 676 2.29 -50.22 -16.94
C GLY A 676 1.67 -50.82 -18.20
N ASN A 677 0.34 -50.92 -18.33
CA ASN A 677 -0.30 -51.61 -19.46
C ASN A 677 -1.46 -50.82 -20.08
N VAL A 678 -1.35 -50.56 -21.38
CA VAL A 678 -2.39 -49.95 -22.19
C VAL A 678 -3.15 -51.04 -22.95
N ARG A 679 -4.46 -51.03 -22.80
CA ARG A 679 -5.37 -51.79 -23.66
C ARG A 679 -5.75 -50.93 -24.85
N TYR A 680 -5.66 -51.48 -26.06
CA TYR A 680 -6.24 -50.86 -27.25
C TYR A 680 -7.23 -51.84 -27.90
N THR A 681 -8.29 -51.27 -28.47
CA THR A 681 -9.35 -52.00 -29.15
C THR A 681 -9.55 -51.42 -30.54
N LEU A 682 -9.52 -52.29 -31.53
CA LEU A 682 -9.79 -52.02 -32.94
C LEU A 682 -11.15 -52.62 -33.29
N TYR A 683 -12.08 -51.79 -33.76
CA TYR A 683 -13.39 -52.23 -34.23
C TYR A 683 -13.49 -51.98 -35.75
N ASN A 684 -13.95 -52.98 -36.50
CA ASN A 684 -14.19 -52.88 -37.94
C ASN A 684 -15.67 -52.62 -38.22
N PRO A 685 -16.12 -51.37 -38.42
CA PRO A 685 -17.50 -51.06 -38.76
C PRO A 685 -17.84 -51.32 -40.23
N THR A 686 -16.89 -51.79 -41.05
CA THR A 686 -17.10 -51.94 -42.50
C THR A 686 -17.77 -53.27 -42.84
N ALA A 687 -18.25 -53.39 -44.09
CA ALA A 687 -18.89 -54.60 -44.60
C ALA A 687 -17.91 -55.65 -45.14
N ALA A 688 -16.59 -55.43 -45.03
CA ALA A 688 -15.56 -56.33 -45.51
C ALA A 688 -14.52 -56.62 -44.42
N THR A 689 -13.82 -57.75 -44.57
CA THR A 689 -12.66 -58.06 -43.72
C THR A 689 -11.54 -57.07 -44.03
N ILE A 690 -10.94 -56.48 -43.00
CA ILE A 690 -9.76 -55.62 -43.10
C ILE A 690 -8.54 -56.45 -42.70
N ASP A 691 -7.55 -56.51 -43.58
CA ASP A 691 -6.29 -57.21 -43.36
C ASP A 691 -5.13 -56.22 -43.48
N LEU A 692 -4.44 -55.97 -42.36
CA LEU A 692 -3.35 -55.00 -42.27
C LEU A 692 -2.03 -55.72 -42.07
N THR A 693 -0.96 -55.18 -42.66
CA THR A 693 0.40 -55.58 -42.31
C THR A 693 0.75 -55.14 -40.88
N SER A 694 1.86 -55.65 -40.35
CA SER A 694 2.46 -55.12 -39.12
C SER A 694 2.57 -53.59 -39.15
N ALA A 695 2.27 -52.94 -38.04
CA ALA A 695 2.27 -51.49 -37.91
C ALA A 695 3.10 -51.06 -36.70
N ASN A 696 3.77 -49.91 -36.79
CA ASN A 696 4.32 -49.23 -35.63
C ASN A 696 3.23 -48.38 -34.98
N VAL A 697 2.82 -48.80 -33.79
CA VAL A 697 1.80 -48.14 -32.99
C VAL A 697 2.46 -47.24 -31.96
N ARG A 698 2.11 -45.96 -31.99
CA ARG A 698 2.54 -44.96 -31.02
C ARG A 698 1.46 -44.77 -29.96
N PHE A 699 1.83 -45.01 -28.71
CA PHE A 699 1.03 -44.73 -27.52
C PHE A 699 1.55 -43.46 -26.86
N ARG A 700 0.69 -42.46 -26.68
CA ARG A 700 1.00 -41.21 -25.97
C ARG A 700 0.21 -41.12 -24.68
N LEU A 701 0.92 -41.06 -23.55
CA LEU A 701 0.36 -40.80 -22.23
C LEU A 701 0.33 -39.29 -21.95
N GLU A 702 -0.77 -38.80 -21.41
CA GLU A 702 -0.99 -37.40 -20.96
C GLU A 702 -1.14 -37.31 -19.44
#